data_AF-A0A963E5D7-F1
#
_entry.id   AF-A0A963E5D7-F1
#
_cell.length_a   1.000
_cell.length_b   1.000
_cell.length_c   1.000
_cell.angle_alpha   90.00
_cell.angle_beta   90.00
_cell.angle_gamma   90.00
#
_symmetry.space_group_name_H-M   'P 1'
#
loop_
_entity.id
_entity.type
_entity.pdbx_description
1 polymer ?
#
loop_
_entity_poly.entity_id
_entity_poly.type
_entity_poly.pdbx_seq_one_letter_code
_entity_poly.pdbx_strand_id
1 'polypeptide(L)'
;MVDQESGVQQTVINKPGRRWIRWLAGIVLMTVVAMAGGGYWLLNTASGLKGLLATVERLSDETVRFENVEGIATAMRVGRLHYQDESSQLEIRQLKINWSPGRLLNGKLLIHTVNIRAVDIYSQSSDDETTLPDDLSLPVDLVIENLLIGALQVYSIGDKFAESGESQQPDFALTGLSTRLETDSWQHRISHLAFNSMAGALKASGQIETTSPFNLKASLRLDDSEKWGATHMAVSGTLEQMDVKLRHRNLPLRGFVDAQLRPFASSSLAMVKTLNAVIGDLNPAEFDSEMPQANLSMQLKLQSADTDESSDANHLQGFLRIKNSNVTSLDQDGLPLTTLQTKVMISEDAVKLDDLEIELAGKGRVSGNVSWQINQAFGLAELAVSNLNPAAIDTQLQAASINGTINLTGDTDQQQFNVKLSDKTLKLDAAAVHSADRIVLERLSLRHGQSNLTGSGELNLAGENTSDNSQSFNFTGQLSQFNIADFVQGHESNLNLKLVVAGNLSPELTATLDYHFEQSHLNRQPVNGKGKVEFIQPMAVATQTDLQIGSNSLKAHGKLGNLGDTLSLHIDAPMLAQTGLGLSGALNAQIDLHGTLDMPAIDFEIDSKQLGLPGDLSMGSLNAAGKLHDEIVVLKLTASQVSDAGKKQKKLFDQFDLGVDGKIRQHVILADLHIDDEQTVTLRAEGGLAGFTQTESAPVWEGLISALTVTGQLPVKLLSPASVKLGSDQAAIDHVQLAVAGGTATIEKTFWSPERWNSTGQFAAIGLHPGSELIPKENILQLGGKWAIQSRGSLEGDIEIFREKGDWYLPGDFPHALGINALTFRAQAGNGQLTGQFELVSEHIGNVNAKIALPIAYSKTNNFFPSGTPLNGELNLKTPDLSWLDHLVDGTLQSGGELELQAKIAGTLDKPVFQGSVTGKQLAFALPEQGLNLDQGQLAARFDESALHIDRLHFVSPQESPPQDRLLKKLKLDDKPGSVEITGSLGFSENAHQLSVVLDHVYLVHPPHYWIVASGASTAKMFNNVLDFDGDITADAGLITQPPITRPELASDIVFKDDEAESQSASEADEQSTIVNLHADLNLGKQFFLRVAGLEGRLDGSLLIQNDEKGALSAIGSIATRSTTYKAYGQNLTVERG
;
A
#
# COMPACT_ATOMS: atom_id res chain seq x y z
N MET A 1 -12.81 100.96 -36.02
CA MET A 1 -12.49 101.81 -34.86
C MET A 1 -11.15 101.33 -34.33
N VAL A 2 -10.07 102.08 -34.55
CA VAL A 2 -9.65 103.27 -33.76
C VAL A 2 -9.18 102.77 -32.40
N ASP A 3 -8.01 103.06 -31.84
CA ASP A 3 -6.80 103.86 -32.12
C ASP A 3 -5.80 103.37 -31.02
N GLN A 4 -4.49 103.60 -30.97
CA GLN A 4 -3.72 104.85 -30.99
C GLN A 4 -2.24 104.41 -30.77
N GLU A 5 -1.25 104.77 -31.59
CA GLU A 5 -0.52 106.06 -31.59
C GLU A 5 -0.13 106.55 -30.18
N SER A 6 1.09 106.99 -29.88
CA SER A 6 2.20 107.47 -30.69
C SER A 6 3.40 107.71 -29.77
N GLY A 7 4.62 107.69 -30.34
CA GLY A 7 5.77 108.42 -29.80
C GLY A 7 7.03 107.58 -29.52
N VAL A 8 7.93 107.49 -30.51
CA VAL A 8 9.29 106.97 -30.35
C VAL A 8 10.26 108.13 -30.13
N GLN A 9 10.99 108.13 -29.02
CA GLN A 9 12.21 108.90 -28.83
C GLN A 9 13.33 108.00 -28.30
N GLN A 10 14.49 108.13 -28.93
CA GLN A 10 15.80 107.71 -28.43
C GLN A 10 16.07 108.31 -27.05
N THR A 11 16.69 107.57 -26.12
CA THR A 11 17.58 108.18 -25.12
C THR A 11 18.58 107.18 -24.52
N VAL A 12 19.75 107.74 -24.22
CA VAL A 12 21.04 107.16 -23.85
C VAL A 12 21.03 106.50 -22.47
N ILE A 13 21.68 105.34 -22.34
CA ILE A 13 21.91 104.67 -21.05
C ILE A 13 23.37 104.84 -20.63
N ASN A 14 23.60 105.50 -19.50
CA ASN A 14 24.89 105.51 -18.79
C ASN A 14 24.72 104.82 -17.42
N LYS A 15 25.62 103.89 -17.11
CA LYS A 15 25.63 103.05 -15.90
C LYS A 15 25.89 103.86 -14.63
N PRO A 16 25.48 103.34 -13.46
CA PRO A 16 26.48 103.10 -12.41
C PRO A 16 26.29 101.81 -11.59
N GLY A 17 27.36 101.35 -10.93
CA GLY A 17 27.23 100.75 -9.59
C GLY A 17 27.47 99.25 -9.35
N ARG A 18 28.56 98.66 -9.85
CA ARG A 18 28.97 97.23 -9.79
C ARG A 18 29.34 96.65 -8.40
N ARG A 19 28.74 97.11 -7.30
CA ARG A 19 28.99 96.58 -5.93
C ARG A 19 27.89 95.66 -5.38
N TRP A 20 26.65 95.79 -5.83
CA TRP A 20 25.52 94.96 -5.36
C TRP A 20 25.53 93.55 -5.96
N ILE A 21 26.01 93.40 -7.21
CA ILE A 21 26.14 92.10 -7.91
C ILE A 21 27.14 91.16 -7.23
N ARG A 22 28.18 91.69 -6.56
CA ARG A 22 29.12 90.85 -5.78
C ARG A 22 28.52 90.37 -4.46
N TRP A 23 27.64 91.16 -3.84
CA TRP A 23 26.87 90.75 -2.67
C TRP A 23 25.76 89.76 -3.03
N LEU A 24 25.04 89.96 -4.14
CA LEU A 24 24.07 89.01 -4.66
C LEU A 24 24.72 87.70 -5.13
N ALA A 25 25.85 87.75 -5.82
CA ALA A 25 26.58 86.53 -6.19
C ALA A 25 27.20 85.83 -4.97
N GLY A 26 27.64 86.58 -3.96
CA GLY A 26 28.11 86.03 -2.68
C GLY A 26 26.99 85.40 -1.86
N ILE A 27 25.80 86.02 -1.82
CA ILE A 27 24.61 85.45 -1.19
C ILE A 27 24.13 84.23 -1.97
N VAL A 28 24.03 84.29 -3.30
CA VAL A 28 23.64 83.12 -4.11
C VAL A 28 24.66 81.99 -3.98
N LEU A 29 25.97 82.26 -3.98
CA LEU A 29 26.99 81.24 -3.75
C LEU A 29 26.91 80.69 -2.32
N MET A 30 26.70 81.54 -1.32
CA MET A 30 26.55 81.09 0.08
C MET A 30 25.25 80.31 0.27
N THR A 31 24.16 80.67 -0.42
CA THR A 31 22.90 79.93 -0.45
C THR A 31 23.05 78.61 -1.21
N VAL A 32 23.78 78.57 -2.33
CA VAL A 32 24.07 77.33 -3.07
C VAL A 32 25.00 76.42 -2.26
N VAL A 33 26.01 76.96 -1.58
CA VAL A 33 26.89 76.21 -0.68
C VAL A 33 26.16 75.80 0.60
N ALA A 34 25.23 76.60 1.12
CA ALA A 34 24.37 76.24 2.25
C ALA A 34 23.28 75.24 1.85
N MET A 35 22.77 75.28 0.62
CA MET A 35 21.85 74.29 0.05
C MET A 35 22.59 72.99 -0.30
N ALA A 36 23.81 73.07 -0.83
CA ALA A 36 24.65 71.91 -1.12
C ALA A 36 25.19 71.28 0.17
N GLY A 37 25.63 72.10 1.13
CA GLY A 37 26.07 71.68 2.46
C GLY A 37 24.91 71.18 3.32
N GLY A 38 23.75 71.84 3.24
CA GLY A 38 22.50 71.41 3.86
C GLY A 38 21.96 70.13 3.23
N GLY A 39 21.97 70.01 1.90
CA GLY A 39 21.62 68.78 1.19
C GLY A 39 22.59 67.63 1.47
N TYR A 40 23.89 67.91 1.52
CA TYR A 40 24.91 66.94 1.92
C TYR A 40 24.71 66.49 3.37
N TRP A 41 24.40 67.42 4.28
CA TRP A 41 24.10 67.13 5.68
C TRP A 41 22.82 66.30 5.81
N LEU A 42 21.74 66.67 5.13
CA LEU A 42 20.45 65.96 5.14
C LEU A 42 20.59 64.53 4.61
N LEU A 43 21.39 64.31 3.56
CA LEU A 43 21.51 63.01 2.92
C LEU A 43 22.58 62.10 3.53
N ASN A 44 23.69 62.65 4.04
CA ASN A 44 24.85 61.87 4.50
C ASN A 44 25.07 61.88 6.02
N THR A 45 24.16 62.44 6.83
CA THR A 45 24.29 62.40 8.30
C THR A 45 23.07 61.79 8.99
N ALA A 46 23.31 61.13 10.13
CA ALA A 46 22.23 60.54 10.94
C ALA A 46 21.31 61.62 11.56
N SER A 47 21.85 62.78 11.91
CA SER A 47 21.05 63.93 12.36
C SER A 47 20.18 64.51 11.24
N GLY A 48 20.70 64.53 10.00
CA GLY A 48 19.96 64.96 8.82
C GLY A 48 18.78 64.07 8.50
N LEU A 49 18.98 62.74 8.55
CA LEU A 49 17.91 61.74 8.38
C LEU A 49 16.80 61.89 9.43
N LYS A 50 17.16 62.03 10.71
CA LYS A 50 16.18 62.24 11.79
C LYS A 50 15.39 63.54 11.59
N GLY A 51 16.04 64.61 11.14
CA GLY A 51 15.37 65.87 10.79
C GLY A 51 14.42 65.73 9.60
N LEU A 52 14.81 64.97 8.57
CA LEU A 52 13.95 64.68 7.41
C LEU A 52 12.69 63.90 7.81
N LEU A 53 12.84 62.79 8.52
CA LEU A 53 11.69 61.97 8.93
C LEU A 53 10.77 62.72 9.90
N ALA A 54 11.31 63.48 10.86
CA ALA A 54 10.49 64.33 11.72
C ALA A 54 9.71 65.41 10.94
N THR A 55 10.26 65.87 9.80
CA THR A 55 9.54 66.79 8.89
C THR A 55 8.42 66.05 8.14
N VAL A 56 8.63 64.79 7.76
CA VAL A 56 7.60 63.93 7.15
C VAL A 56 6.46 63.67 8.13
N GLU A 57 6.75 63.30 9.37
CA GLU A 57 5.75 63.09 10.43
C GLU A 57 4.87 64.34 10.59
N ARG A 58 5.49 65.53 10.62
CA ARG A 58 4.79 66.82 10.76
C ARG A 58 3.99 67.22 9.52
N LEU A 59 4.46 66.90 8.32
CA LEU A 59 3.73 67.17 7.07
C LEU A 59 2.56 66.20 6.86
N SER A 60 2.61 65.03 7.50
CA SER A 60 1.57 64.00 7.45
C SER A 60 0.49 64.15 8.53
N ASP A 61 0.46 65.26 9.28
CA ASP A 61 -0.41 65.44 10.46
C ASP A 61 -0.34 64.25 11.44
N GLU A 62 0.87 63.72 11.67
CA GLU A 62 1.16 62.55 12.52
C GLU A 62 0.52 61.21 12.10
N THR A 63 -0.06 61.12 10.89
CA THR A 63 -0.60 59.85 10.34
C THR A 63 0.49 58.80 10.10
N VAL A 64 1.73 59.24 9.84
CA VAL A 64 2.92 58.37 9.75
C VAL A 64 3.84 58.66 10.93
N ARG A 65 4.28 57.63 11.65
CA ARG A 65 5.23 57.73 12.77
C ARG A 65 6.40 56.75 12.60
N PHE A 66 7.61 57.20 12.88
CA PHE A 66 8.84 56.40 12.77
C PHE A 66 9.52 56.23 14.14
N GLU A 67 9.69 54.99 14.58
CA GLU A 67 10.39 54.65 15.82
C GLU A 67 11.77 54.04 15.53
N ASN A 68 12.75 54.35 16.39
CA ASN A 68 14.10 53.77 16.36
C ASN A 68 14.81 53.90 14.99
N VAL A 69 14.90 55.14 14.48
CA VAL A 69 15.58 55.46 13.21
C VAL A 69 17.10 55.53 13.39
N GLU A 70 17.82 54.78 12.56
CA GLU A 70 19.28 54.72 12.50
C GLU A 70 19.79 54.78 11.04
N GLY A 71 21.04 55.23 10.84
CA GLY A 71 21.70 55.26 9.52
C GLY A 71 21.75 56.64 8.88
N ILE A 72 21.82 56.68 7.55
CA ILE A 72 21.86 57.90 6.71
C ILE A 72 20.79 57.78 5.63
N ALA A 73 20.49 58.86 4.89
CA ALA A 73 19.37 58.84 3.94
C ALA A 73 19.52 57.77 2.85
N THR A 74 20.73 57.43 2.41
CA THR A 74 20.97 56.39 1.38
C THR A 74 20.81 54.96 1.92
N ALA A 75 21.04 54.75 3.21
CA ALA A 75 20.96 53.44 3.88
C ALA A 75 20.41 53.64 5.30
N MET A 76 19.09 53.49 5.44
CA MET A 76 18.39 53.75 6.70
C MET A 76 17.73 52.48 7.26
N ARG A 77 17.67 52.42 8.59
CA ARG A 77 16.99 51.38 9.36
C ARG A 77 15.95 52.05 10.25
N VAL A 78 14.72 51.57 10.18
CA VAL A 78 13.60 52.02 11.01
C VAL A 78 13.12 50.81 11.82
N GLY A 79 13.06 50.94 13.14
CA GLY A 79 12.63 49.85 14.01
C GLY A 79 11.16 49.53 13.85
N ARG A 80 10.30 50.55 13.84
CA ARG A 80 8.86 50.44 13.58
C ARG A 80 8.37 51.66 12.80
N LEU A 81 7.55 51.43 11.79
CA LEU A 81 6.81 52.46 11.08
C LEU A 81 5.33 52.17 11.26
N HIS A 82 4.60 53.15 11.79
CA HIS A 82 3.15 53.08 11.99
C HIS A 82 2.49 54.06 11.04
N TYR A 83 1.50 53.58 10.30
CA TYR A 83 0.61 54.40 9.49
C TYR A 83 -0.83 54.15 9.93
N GLN A 84 -1.60 55.22 10.09
CA GLN A 84 -3.00 55.12 10.48
C GLN A 84 -3.81 56.24 9.81
N ASP A 85 -4.89 55.84 9.14
CA ASP A 85 -5.92 56.74 8.59
C ASP A 85 -7.32 56.38 9.14
N GLU A 86 -8.38 56.92 8.56
CA GLU A 86 -9.77 56.70 9.00
C GLU A 86 -10.30 55.27 8.77
N SER A 87 -9.68 54.50 7.86
CA SER A 87 -10.16 53.20 7.36
C SER A 87 -9.15 52.05 7.49
N SER A 88 -7.89 52.37 7.75
CA SER A 88 -6.78 51.42 7.73
C SER A 88 -5.66 51.76 8.72
N GLN A 89 -5.01 50.72 9.22
CA GLN A 89 -3.80 50.80 10.05
C GLN A 89 -2.74 49.86 9.47
N LEU A 90 -1.50 50.34 9.35
CA LEU A 90 -0.37 49.58 8.83
C LEU A 90 0.82 49.69 9.77
N GLU A 91 1.32 48.55 10.23
CA GLU A 91 2.52 48.45 11.06
C GLU A 91 3.62 47.71 10.30
N ILE A 92 4.77 48.38 10.08
CA ILE A 92 5.96 47.79 9.48
C ILE A 92 7.04 47.64 10.55
N ARG A 93 7.53 46.41 10.75
CA ARG A 93 8.57 46.10 11.75
C ARG A 93 9.92 45.81 11.09
N GLN A 94 10.96 46.45 11.63
CA GLN A 94 12.38 46.32 11.24
C GLN A 94 12.64 46.59 9.75
N LEU A 95 12.20 47.74 9.24
CA LEU A 95 12.46 48.19 7.88
C LEU A 95 13.93 48.57 7.70
N LYS A 96 14.59 47.98 6.71
CA LYS A 96 15.91 48.37 6.21
C LYS A 96 15.79 48.72 4.73
N ILE A 97 16.22 49.92 4.35
CA ILE A 97 16.15 50.37 2.96
C ILE A 97 17.47 50.98 2.53
N ASN A 98 17.93 50.57 1.35
CA ASN A 98 19.09 51.10 0.66
C ASN A 98 18.67 51.57 -0.73
N TRP A 99 18.90 52.85 -1.03
CA TRP A 99 18.41 53.49 -2.24
C TRP A 99 19.34 54.63 -2.68
N SER A 100 19.14 55.12 -3.91
CA SER A 100 19.97 56.16 -4.54
C SER A 100 19.20 57.48 -4.74
N PRO A 101 19.12 58.37 -3.73
CA PRO A 101 18.38 59.63 -3.80
C PRO A 101 18.78 60.53 -4.98
N GLY A 102 20.04 60.51 -5.39
CA GLY A 102 20.54 61.32 -6.52
C GLY A 102 19.89 60.97 -7.87
N ARG A 103 19.29 59.79 -8.01
CA ARG A 103 18.56 59.40 -9.22
C ARG A 103 17.19 60.08 -9.36
N LEU A 104 16.60 60.55 -8.25
CA LEU A 104 15.33 61.28 -8.26
C LEU A 104 15.41 62.59 -9.04
N LEU A 105 16.58 63.24 -9.07
CA LEU A 105 16.82 64.46 -9.87
C LEU A 105 16.64 64.22 -11.38
N ASN A 106 16.71 62.95 -11.81
CA ASN A 106 16.49 62.51 -13.19
C ASN A 106 15.14 61.80 -13.36
N GLY A 107 14.20 61.94 -12.40
CA GLY A 107 12.88 61.32 -12.44
C GLY A 107 12.84 59.82 -12.12
N LYS A 108 13.94 59.25 -11.57
CA LYS A 108 14.04 57.80 -11.27
C LYS A 108 14.25 57.52 -9.79
N LEU A 109 13.36 56.75 -9.18
CA LEU A 109 13.50 56.23 -7.83
C LEU A 109 14.12 54.83 -7.88
N LEU A 110 15.43 54.74 -7.63
CA LEU A 110 16.17 53.47 -7.60
C LEU A 110 16.38 53.00 -6.16
N ILE A 111 15.77 51.86 -5.82
CA ILE A 111 15.88 51.18 -4.53
C ILE A 111 16.63 49.86 -4.74
N HIS A 112 17.81 49.74 -4.13
CA HIS A 112 18.65 48.55 -4.24
C HIS A 112 18.11 47.39 -3.41
N THR A 113 17.78 47.66 -2.14
CA THR A 113 17.28 46.64 -1.23
C THR A 113 16.26 47.24 -0.27
N VAL A 114 15.11 46.59 -0.14
CA VAL A 114 14.16 46.78 0.96
C VAL A 114 14.05 45.45 1.70
N ASN A 115 14.30 45.45 3.00
CA ASN A 115 14.13 44.28 3.84
C ASN A 115 13.26 44.64 5.03
N ILE A 116 12.14 43.93 5.16
CA ILE A 116 11.13 44.12 6.20
C ILE A 116 10.96 42.78 6.91
N ARG A 117 10.89 42.80 8.25
CA ARG A 117 10.64 41.57 9.00
C ARG A 117 9.18 41.17 8.98
N ALA A 118 8.29 42.11 9.27
CA ALA A 118 6.85 41.89 9.29
C ALA A 118 6.10 43.13 8.84
N VAL A 119 4.99 42.93 8.12
CA VAL A 119 4.01 43.96 7.76
C VAL A 119 2.65 43.46 8.23
N ASP A 120 2.00 44.23 9.09
CA ASP A 120 0.66 43.93 9.60
C ASP A 120 -0.29 45.02 9.07
N ILE A 121 -1.34 44.61 8.35
CA ILE A 121 -2.32 45.51 7.73
C ILE A 121 -3.68 45.25 8.36
N TYR A 122 -4.34 46.29 8.82
CA TYR A 122 -5.70 46.27 9.34
C TYR A 122 -6.56 47.15 8.44
N SER A 123 -7.63 46.62 7.85
CA SER A 123 -8.49 47.37 6.92
C SER A 123 -9.97 47.05 7.13
N GLN A 124 -10.84 48.05 6.92
CA GLN A 124 -12.29 47.87 6.83
C GLN A 124 -12.71 47.42 5.42
N SER A 125 -13.73 46.56 5.31
CA SER A 125 -14.32 46.19 4.01
C SER A 125 -15.12 47.37 3.43
N SER A 126 -14.94 47.69 2.14
CA SER A 126 -15.75 48.69 1.41
C SER A 126 -16.73 47.99 0.46
N ASP A 127 -17.97 48.48 0.42
CA ASP A 127 -19.05 48.04 -0.48
C ASP A 127 -19.08 48.84 -1.81
N ASP A 128 -18.08 49.70 -2.09
CA ASP A 128 -18.05 50.51 -3.30
C ASP A 128 -17.80 49.66 -4.58
N GLU A 129 -18.54 49.93 -5.66
CA GLU A 129 -18.37 49.26 -6.96
C GLU A 129 -16.95 49.46 -7.52
N THR A 130 -16.27 48.36 -7.86
CA THR A 130 -14.91 48.41 -8.40
C THR A 130 -14.92 48.87 -9.86
N THR A 131 -14.51 50.11 -10.11
CA THR A 131 -14.45 50.70 -11.46
C THR A 131 -13.07 50.50 -12.11
N LEU A 132 -13.04 50.42 -13.44
CA LEU A 132 -11.79 50.31 -14.20
C LEU A 132 -10.95 51.60 -14.00
N PRO A 133 -9.66 51.51 -13.60
CA PRO A 133 -8.81 52.69 -13.47
C PRO A 133 -8.59 53.42 -14.80
N ASP A 134 -8.51 54.76 -14.76
CA ASP A 134 -8.24 55.58 -15.96
C ASP A 134 -6.77 55.51 -16.42
N ASP A 135 -5.82 55.44 -15.47
CA ASP A 135 -4.37 55.40 -15.72
C ASP A 135 -3.65 54.69 -14.57
N LEU A 136 -2.65 53.87 -14.89
CA LEU A 136 -1.78 53.21 -13.91
C LEU A 136 -0.38 53.85 -13.81
N SER A 137 -0.10 54.91 -14.60
CA SER A 137 1.22 55.53 -14.63
C SER A 137 1.63 56.12 -13.27
N LEU A 138 2.88 55.83 -12.85
CA LEU A 138 3.45 56.42 -11.63
C LEU A 138 4.08 57.78 -11.96
N PRO A 139 4.06 58.75 -11.02
CA PRO A 139 4.65 60.07 -11.23
C PRO A 139 6.19 60.05 -11.38
N VAL A 140 6.86 58.95 -11.00
CA VAL A 140 8.31 58.72 -11.15
C VAL A 140 8.59 57.27 -11.56
N ASP A 141 9.62 57.04 -12.38
CA ASP A 141 10.08 55.69 -12.69
C ASP A 141 10.57 55.01 -11.41
N LEU A 142 10.07 53.82 -11.09
CA LEU A 142 10.42 53.10 -9.87
C LEU A 142 11.14 51.79 -10.21
N VAL A 143 12.35 51.62 -9.68
CA VAL A 143 13.09 50.35 -9.80
C VAL A 143 13.41 49.85 -8.40
N ILE A 144 12.87 48.69 -8.05
CA ILE A 144 13.17 47.95 -6.82
C ILE A 144 13.91 46.68 -7.21
N GLU A 145 15.23 46.66 -6.96
CA GLU A 145 16.06 45.52 -7.36
C GLU A 145 15.83 44.28 -6.50
N ASN A 146 15.54 44.47 -5.20
CA ASN A 146 15.28 43.40 -4.25
C ASN A 146 14.38 43.89 -3.08
N LEU A 147 13.14 43.42 -3.01
CA LEU A 147 12.25 43.59 -1.87
C LEU A 147 12.07 42.24 -1.17
N LEU A 148 12.36 42.19 0.14
CA LEU A 148 12.18 41.02 1.00
C LEU A 148 11.27 41.38 2.17
N ILE A 149 10.19 40.62 2.36
CA ILE A 149 9.27 40.73 3.50
C ILE A 149 9.21 39.37 4.19
N GLY A 150 9.62 39.30 5.46
CA GLY A 150 9.65 38.06 6.23
C GLY A 150 8.26 37.48 6.46
N ALA A 151 7.31 38.32 6.87
CA ALA A 151 5.89 37.98 7.03
C ALA A 151 5.01 39.17 6.62
N LEU A 152 3.91 38.89 5.93
CA LEU A 152 2.86 39.86 5.62
C LEU A 152 1.54 39.29 6.12
N GLN A 153 0.87 40.00 7.01
CA GLN A 153 -0.37 39.57 7.67
C GLN A 153 -1.44 40.65 7.47
N VAL A 154 -2.64 40.23 7.09
CA VAL A 154 -3.80 41.11 6.88
C VAL A 154 -4.91 40.69 7.82
N TYR A 155 -5.55 41.69 8.43
CA TYR A 155 -6.63 41.56 9.39
C TYR A 155 -7.78 42.48 8.94
N SER A 156 -8.97 41.91 8.82
CA SER A 156 -10.21 42.64 8.61
C SER A 156 -10.68 43.20 9.94
N ILE A 157 -10.97 44.51 9.95
CA ILE A 157 -11.57 45.16 11.11
C ILE A 157 -13.08 44.87 11.07
N GLY A 158 -13.53 43.89 11.85
CA GLY A 158 -14.96 43.72 12.15
C GLY A 158 -15.41 44.70 13.25
N ASP A 159 -16.73 44.89 13.41
CA ASP A 159 -17.38 45.72 14.45
C ASP A 159 -17.06 45.30 15.91
N LYS A 160 -16.20 44.30 16.12
CA LYS A 160 -15.77 43.80 17.43
C LYS A 160 -14.28 44.05 17.64
N PHE A 161 -13.91 45.29 17.96
CA PHE A 161 -12.65 45.55 18.65
C PHE A 161 -12.74 45.04 20.10
N ALA A 162 -12.14 43.87 20.30
CA ALA A 162 -11.43 43.37 21.48
C ALA A 162 -11.57 44.16 22.81
N GLU A 163 -12.45 43.70 23.70
CA GLU A 163 -12.22 43.76 25.17
C GLU A 163 -11.52 42.49 25.70
N SER A 164 -11.37 41.44 24.90
CA SER A 164 -10.66 40.20 25.28
C SER A 164 -9.37 40.06 24.49
N GLY A 165 -8.24 39.91 25.19
CA GLY A 165 -6.91 39.67 24.62
C GLY A 165 -6.71 38.28 24.00
N GLU A 166 -7.68 37.80 23.23
CA GLU A 166 -7.52 36.59 22.42
C GLU A 166 -6.84 36.92 21.09
N SER A 167 -5.83 36.14 20.73
CA SER A 167 -5.06 36.34 19.49
C SER A 167 -5.95 36.03 18.27
N GLN A 168 -6.43 37.06 17.58
CA GLN A 168 -7.07 36.90 16.27
C GLN A 168 -6.10 36.26 15.27
N GLN A 169 -6.56 35.22 14.58
CA GLN A 169 -5.84 34.69 13.42
C GLN A 169 -5.95 35.69 12.27
N PRO A 170 -4.87 35.91 11.48
CA PRO A 170 -4.94 36.76 10.30
C PRO A 170 -5.83 36.14 9.24
N ASP A 171 -6.64 36.95 8.55
CA ASP A 171 -7.47 36.50 7.42
C ASP A 171 -6.59 36.06 6.23
N PHE A 172 -5.41 36.66 6.12
CA PHE A 172 -4.43 36.31 5.10
C PHE A 172 -3.00 36.47 5.61
N ALA A 173 -2.16 35.44 5.40
CA ALA A 173 -0.76 35.46 5.80
C ALA A 173 0.16 34.88 4.72
N LEU A 174 1.23 35.62 4.41
CA LEU A 174 2.31 35.19 3.52
C LEU A 174 3.65 35.26 4.25
N THR A 175 4.56 34.35 3.93
CA THR A 175 5.93 34.37 4.47
C THR A 175 6.99 34.34 3.37
N GLY A 176 8.14 34.97 3.65
CA GLY A 176 9.29 34.97 2.76
C GLY A 176 9.01 35.63 1.40
N LEU A 177 8.20 36.69 1.36
CA LEU A 177 7.89 37.40 0.12
C LEU A 177 9.14 38.07 -0.43
N SER A 178 9.48 37.74 -1.67
CA SER A 178 10.60 38.30 -2.40
C SER A 178 10.14 38.80 -3.77
N THR A 179 10.48 40.03 -4.15
CA THR A 179 10.09 40.58 -5.45
C THR A 179 11.11 41.54 -6.06
N ARG A 180 11.09 41.63 -7.40
CA ARG A 180 11.81 42.62 -8.20
C ARG A 180 10.83 43.33 -9.14
N LEU A 181 10.69 44.64 -8.93
CA LEU A 181 9.73 45.50 -9.62
C LEU A 181 10.46 46.57 -10.44
N GLU A 182 10.09 46.71 -11.70
CA GLU A 182 10.56 47.77 -12.59
C GLU A 182 9.35 48.43 -13.24
N THR A 183 9.17 49.72 -12.96
CA THR A 183 8.07 50.53 -13.45
C THR A 183 8.62 51.73 -14.21
N ASP A 184 8.10 51.95 -15.41
CA ASP A 184 8.29 53.17 -16.19
C ASP A 184 6.91 53.78 -16.55
N SER A 185 6.91 54.84 -17.34
CA SER A 185 5.66 55.50 -17.76
C SER A 185 4.78 54.68 -18.72
N TRP A 186 5.28 53.55 -19.25
CA TRP A 186 4.61 52.71 -20.24
C TRP A 186 4.23 51.33 -19.69
N GLN A 187 5.01 50.76 -18.77
CA GLN A 187 4.85 49.40 -18.27
C GLN A 187 5.26 49.25 -16.80
N HIS A 188 4.52 48.41 -16.09
CA HIS A 188 4.95 47.79 -14.83
C HIS A 188 5.40 46.37 -15.11
N ARG A 189 6.61 46.02 -14.67
CA ARG A 189 7.19 44.70 -14.85
C ARG A 189 7.64 44.10 -13.53
N ILE A 190 7.10 42.93 -13.21
CA ILE A 190 7.53 42.08 -12.10
C ILE A 190 8.29 40.91 -12.71
N SER A 191 9.62 40.94 -12.57
CA SER A 191 10.50 39.90 -13.12
C SER A 191 10.57 38.66 -12.23
N HIS A 192 10.35 38.83 -10.93
CA HIS A 192 10.32 37.77 -9.95
C HIS A 192 9.40 38.19 -8.80
N LEU A 193 8.47 37.33 -8.43
CA LEU A 193 7.68 37.39 -7.21
C LEU A 193 7.68 35.97 -6.64
N ALA A 194 8.03 35.79 -5.38
CA ALA A 194 7.92 34.50 -4.72
C ALA A 194 7.54 34.68 -3.25
N PHE A 195 6.69 33.79 -2.73
CA PHE A 195 6.28 33.76 -1.33
C PHE A 195 5.70 32.40 -0.98
N ASN A 196 5.65 32.07 0.31
CA ASN A 196 4.95 30.89 0.81
C ASN A 196 3.60 31.31 1.40
N SER A 197 2.52 30.65 0.97
CA SER A 197 1.17 30.81 1.52
C SER A 197 0.70 29.50 2.17
N MET A 198 -0.50 29.51 2.75
CA MET A 198 -1.15 28.29 3.27
C MET A 198 -1.45 27.26 2.16
N ALA A 199 -1.42 27.67 0.88
CA ALA A 199 -1.67 26.81 -0.27
C ALA A 199 -0.36 26.32 -0.95
N GLY A 200 0.82 26.69 -0.45
CA GLY A 200 2.12 26.29 -0.99
C GLY A 200 3.04 27.45 -1.39
N ALA A 201 4.17 27.11 -2.01
CA ALA A 201 5.17 28.07 -2.48
C ALA A 201 4.77 28.63 -3.86
N LEU A 202 4.47 29.92 -3.92
CA LEU A 202 4.11 30.61 -5.15
C LEU A 202 5.33 31.30 -5.77
N LYS A 203 5.47 31.18 -7.10
CA LYS A 203 6.41 31.94 -7.92
C LYS A 203 5.67 32.57 -9.08
N ALA A 204 5.84 33.86 -9.32
CA ALA A 204 5.17 34.58 -10.39
C ALA A 204 6.08 35.59 -11.08
N SER A 205 5.72 35.94 -12.30
CA SER A 205 6.30 37.02 -13.08
C SER A 205 5.26 37.57 -14.05
N GLY A 206 5.31 38.85 -14.36
CA GLY A 206 4.36 39.45 -15.30
C GLY A 206 4.66 40.89 -15.65
N GLN A 207 3.91 41.41 -16.59
CA GLN A 207 3.94 42.80 -17.01
C GLN A 207 2.53 43.29 -17.36
N ILE A 208 2.28 44.57 -17.10
CA ILE A 208 1.06 45.27 -17.46
C ILE A 208 1.42 46.64 -18.04
N GLU A 209 0.75 47.04 -19.13
CA GLU A 209 0.89 48.40 -19.69
C GLU A 209 0.14 49.41 -18.81
N THR A 210 0.69 50.63 -18.71
CA THR A 210 0.17 51.67 -17.81
C THR A 210 -1.07 52.39 -18.36
N THR A 211 -1.32 52.28 -19.67
CA THR A 211 -2.41 52.98 -20.35
C THR A 211 -3.42 51.98 -20.93
N SER A 212 -4.69 52.38 -21.00
CA SER A 212 -5.76 51.59 -21.61
C SER A 212 -5.37 51.13 -23.03
N PRO A 213 -5.53 49.83 -23.38
CA PRO A 213 -6.37 48.83 -22.71
C PRO A 213 -5.66 48.01 -21.63
N PHE A 214 -4.51 48.46 -21.12
CA PHE A 214 -3.76 47.80 -20.04
C PHE A 214 -3.41 46.34 -20.37
N ASN A 215 -2.65 46.13 -21.45
CA ASN A 215 -2.28 44.79 -21.88
C ASN A 215 -1.52 44.05 -20.76
N LEU A 216 -2.05 42.90 -20.33
CA LEU A 216 -1.56 42.10 -19.23
C LEU A 216 -0.98 40.78 -19.75
N LYS A 217 0.21 40.42 -19.25
CA LYS A 217 0.79 39.08 -19.38
C LYS A 217 1.43 38.67 -18.07
N ALA A 218 0.95 37.59 -17.47
CA ALA A 218 1.53 37.03 -16.25
C ALA A 218 1.60 35.51 -16.30
N SER A 219 2.59 34.96 -15.62
CA SER A 219 2.77 33.53 -15.41
C SER A 219 2.99 33.27 -13.93
N LEU A 220 2.23 32.35 -13.36
CA LEU A 220 2.30 31.93 -11.97
C LEU A 220 2.55 30.42 -11.92
N ARG A 221 3.37 30.00 -10.97
CA ARG A 221 3.60 28.61 -10.60
C ARG A 221 3.38 28.48 -9.10
N LEU A 222 2.47 27.62 -8.71
CA LEU A 222 2.24 27.24 -7.33
C LEU A 222 2.76 25.83 -7.13
N ASP A 223 3.62 25.65 -6.14
CA ASP A 223 4.29 24.39 -5.83
C ASP A 223 3.96 24.00 -4.40
N ASP A 224 3.21 22.93 -4.24
CA ASP A 224 2.88 22.34 -2.94
C ASP A 224 3.39 20.90 -2.94
N SER A 225 4.49 20.67 -2.23
CA SER A 225 5.13 19.36 -2.14
C SER A 225 4.31 18.32 -1.36
N GLU A 226 3.31 18.74 -0.60
CA GLU A 226 2.57 17.87 0.32
C GLU A 226 1.23 17.40 -0.24
N LYS A 227 0.49 18.24 -0.97
CA LYS A 227 -0.91 17.93 -1.32
C LYS A 227 -1.24 17.80 -2.81
N TRP A 228 -0.72 18.67 -3.67
CA TRP A 228 -1.18 18.76 -5.07
C TRP A 228 -0.03 18.90 -6.09
N GLY A 229 1.18 19.22 -5.67
CA GLY A 229 2.31 19.38 -6.57
C GLY A 229 2.28 20.71 -7.33
N ALA A 230 2.71 20.70 -8.60
CA ALA A 230 2.99 21.93 -9.33
C ALA A 230 1.86 22.35 -10.28
N THR A 231 1.24 23.49 -9.98
CA THR A 231 0.21 24.14 -10.80
C THR A 231 0.79 25.31 -11.58
N HIS A 232 0.50 25.40 -12.88
CA HIS A 232 0.90 26.54 -13.71
C HIS A 232 -0.33 27.31 -14.16
N MET A 233 -0.30 28.62 -13.98
CA MET A 233 -1.34 29.55 -14.43
C MET A 233 -0.71 30.59 -15.35
N ALA A 234 -1.34 30.85 -16.48
CA ALA A 234 -1.00 31.93 -17.39
C ALA A 234 -2.19 32.87 -17.51
N VAL A 235 -1.94 34.17 -17.34
CA VAL A 235 -2.95 35.23 -17.50
C VAL A 235 -2.51 36.10 -18.67
N SER A 236 -3.42 36.37 -19.61
CA SER A 236 -3.17 37.22 -20.78
C SER A 236 -4.40 38.07 -21.12
N GLY A 237 -4.24 39.08 -21.96
CA GLY A 237 -5.37 39.90 -22.44
C GLY A 237 -5.23 41.35 -21.98
N THR A 238 -6.34 41.95 -21.57
CA THR A 238 -6.43 43.33 -21.07
C THR A 238 -6.90 43.31 -19.61
N LEU A 239 -6.69 44.41 -18.87
CA LEU A 239 -7.20 44.53 -17.49
C LEU A 239 -8.74 44.43 -17.44
N GLU A 240 -9.40 44.88 -18.51
CA GLU A 240 -10.86 44.78 -18.72
C GLU A 240 -11.31 43.35 -19.07
N GLN A 241 -10.52 42.59 -19.85
CA GLN A 241 -10.81 41.20 -20.22
C GLN A 241 -9.58 40.29 -20.11
N MET A 242 -9.58 39.45 -19.08
CA MET A 242 -8.47 38.53 -18.77
C MET A 242 -8.76 37.11 -19.25
N ASP A 243 -7.89 36.57 -20.09
CA ASP A 243 -7.83 35.14 -20.40
C ASP A 243 -6.94 34.43 -19.38
N VAL A 244 -7.52 33.55 -18.56
CA VAL A 244 -6.84 32.75 -17.54
C VAL A 244 -6.77 31.30 -17.99
N LYS A 245 -5.55 30.76 -18.10
CA LYS A 245 -5.29 29.35 -18.40
C LYS A 245 -4.53 28.70 -17.26
N LEU A 246 -5.19 27.82 -16.53
CA LEU A 246 -4.61 27.01 -15.45
C LEU A 246 -4.39 25.58 -15.95
N ARG A 247 -3.22 25.01 -15.66
CA ARG A 247 -2.87 23.62 -15.96
C ARG A 247 -2.24 22.96 -14.76
N HIS A 248 -2.73 21.76 -14.46
CA HIS A 248 -2.26 20.92 -13.37
C HIS A 248 -2.06 19.49 -13.87
N ARG A 249 -0.91 18.87 -13.56
CA ARG A 249 -0.48 17.60 -14.19
C ARG A 249 -0.09 16.50 -13.20
N ASN A 250 -0.07 16.77 -11.90
CA ASN A 250 0.43 15.85 -10.88
C ASN A 250 -0.75 15.18 -10.15
N LEU A 251 -0.68 13.88 -9.87
CA LEU A 251 -1.67 13.23 -8.99
C LEU A 251 -1.64 13.90 -7.60
N PRO A 252 -2.78 14.06 -6.89
CA PRO A 252 -4.12 13.46 -7.11
C PRO A 252 -4.97 14.02 -8.25
N LEU A 253 -4.59 15.16 -8.83
CA LEU A 253 -5.47 15.95 -9.69
C LEU A 253 -4.87 16.15 -11.07
N ARG A 254 -5.60 15.93 -12.14
CA ARG A 254 -5.12 16.31 -13.49
C ARG A 254 -6.15 17.12 -14.20
N GLY A 255 -5.76 18.24 -14.80
CA GLY A 255 -6.76 19.07 -15.44
C GLY A 255 -6.28 20.40 -15.97
N PHE A 256 -7.23 21.10 -16.55
CA PHE A 256 -7.05 22.48 -16.97
C PHE A 256 -8.33 23.28 -16.73
N VAL A 257 -8.14 24.58 -16.53
CA VAL A 257 -9.21 25.57 -16.49
C VAL A 257 -8.86 26.66 -17.49
N ASP A 258 -9.74 26.88 -18.45
CA ASP A 258 -9.69 28.02 -19.36
C ASP A 258 -10.87 28.94 -19.04
N ALA A 259 -10.60 30.17 -18.61
CA ALA A 259 -11.62 31.14 -18.23
C ALA A 259 -11.38 32.49 -18.90
N GLN A 260 -12.45 33.18 -19.25
CA GLN A 260 -12.44 34.59 -19.67
C GLN A 260 -13.16 35.42 -18.63
N LEU A 261 -12.41 36.30 -17.97
CA LEU A 261 -12.89 37.10 -16.85
C LEU A 261 -12.97 38.58 -17.21
N ARG A 262 -13.92 39.29 -16.59
CA ARG A 262 -14.13 40.74 -16.67
C ARG A 262 -14.16 41.32 -15.24
N PRO A 263 -13.00 41.55 -14.60
CA PRO A 263 -12.95 41.85 -13.17
C PRO A 263 -13.65 43.15 -12.74
N PHE A 264 -14.00 44.03 -13.69
CA PHE A 264 -14.65 45.32 -13.44
C PHE A 264 -16.12 45.34 -13.94
N ALA A 265 -16.72 44.16 -14.13
CA ALA A 265 -18.15 44.07 -14.45
C ALA A 265 -19.00 44.47 -13.23
N SER A 266 -20.19 45.02 -13.47
CA SER A 266 -21.14 45.49 -12.45
C SER A 266 -21.63 44.40 -11.50
N SER A 267 -21.65 43.14 -11.93
CA SER A 267 -22.04 41.98 -11.09
C SER A 267 -20.98 40.88 -11.06
N SER A 268 -20.97 40.12 -9.97
CA SER A 268 -20.05 38.99 -9.76
C SER A 268 -20.21 37.89 -10.82
N LEU A 269 -21.43 37.68 -11.32
CA LEU A 269 -21.68 36.74 -12.42
C LEU A 269 -21.22 37.28 -13.77
N ALA A 270 -21.38 38.59 -14.02
CA ALA A 270 -20.88 39.23 -15.23
C ALA A 270 -19.34 39.27 -15.31
N MET A 271 -18.65 39.06 -14.18
CA MET A 271 -17.19 38.87 -14.15
C MET A 271 -16.76 37.60 -14.90
N VAL A 272 -17.63 36.62 -15.13
CA VAL A 272 -17.29 35.39 -15.85
C VAL A 272 -17.96 35.39 -17.23
N LYS A 273 -17.19 35.63 -18.29
CA LYS A 273 -17.71 35.54 -19.66
C LYS A 273 -17.83 34.09 -20.11
N THR A 274 -16.76 33.31 -19.92
CA THR A 274 -16.74 31.86 -20.17
C THR A 274 -15.86 31.16 -19.14
N LEU A 275 -16.23 29.94 -18.76
CA LEU A 275 -15.46 29.06 -17.88
C LEU A 275 -15.54 27.64 -18.44
N ASN A 276 -14.39 27.06 -18.79
CA ASN A 276 -14.26 25.68 -19.22
C ASN A 276 -13.24 24.99 -18.33
N ALA A 277 -13.71 24.09 -17.46
CA ALA A 277 -12.88 23.31 -16.56
C ALA A 277 -12.99 21.82 -16.89
N VAL A 278 -11.85 21.15 -17.02
CA VAL A 278 -11.76 19.69 -17.14
C VAL A 278 -10.80 19.20 -16.07
N ILE A 279 -11.32 18.37 -15.17
CA ILE A 279 -10.58 17.74 -14.08
C ILE A 279 -10.75 16.23 -14.25
N GLY A 280 -9.68 15.47 -14.08
CA GLY A 280 -9.63 14.02 -14.19
C GLY A 280 -8.78 13.43 -13.09
N ASP A 281 -8.91 12.12 -12.90
CA ASP A 281 -8.23 11.36 -11.86
C ASP A 281 -8.59 11.81 -10.43
N LEU A 282 -9.69 12.54 -10.23
CA LEU A 282 -10.09 13.01 -8.90
C LEU A 282 -10.55 11.83 -8.04
N ASN A 283 -9.80 11.53 -6.99
CA ASN A 283 -10.17 10.58 -5.94
C ASN A 283 -10.52 11.33 -4.64
N PRO A 284 -11.79 11.36 -4.21
CA PRO A 284 -12.21 12.02 -2.97
C PRO A 284 -11.45 11.53 -1.73
N ALA A 285 -11.13 10.23 -1.68
CA ALA A 285 -10.43 9.61 -0.56
C ALA A 285 -8.98 10.11 -0.34
N GLU A 286 -8.39 10.79 -1.34
CA GLU A 286 -7.08 11.42 -1.20
C GLU A 286 -7.15 12.77 -0.45
N PHE A 287 -8.34 13.33 -0.28
CA PHE A 287 -8.57 14.58 0.49
C PHE A 287 -9.03 14.29 1.92
N ASP A 288 -9.84 13.24 2.10
CA ASP A 288 -10.35 12.79 3.39
C ASP A 288 -10.48 11.27 3.35
N SER A 289 -9.82 10.56 4.28
CA SER A 289 -9.78 9.10 4.32
C SER A 289 -11.14 8.44 4.57
N GLU A 290 -12.13 9.19 5.08
CA GLU A 290 -13.50 8.69 5.29
C GLU A 290 -14.37 8.80 4.03
N MET A 291 -13.91 9.48 2.98
CA MET A 291 -14.63 9.59 1.72
C MET A 291 -14.43 8.35 0.83
N PRO A 292 -15.42 8.00 -0.01
CA PRO A 292 -15.34 6.82 -0.87
C PRO A 292 -14.26 6.96 -1.94
N GLN A 293 -13.63 5.83 -2.27
CA GLN A 293 -12.68 5.69 -3.36
C GLN A 293 -13.43 5.84 -4.70
N ALA A 294 -12.96 6.74 -5.55
CA ALA A 294 -13.51 6.92 -6.90
C ALA A 294 -12.44 7.45 -7.86
N ASN A 295 -12.65 7.29 -9.16
CA ASN A 295 -11.86 8.01 -10.17
C ASN A 295 -12.80 8.86 -11.02
N LEU A 296 -12.96 10.11 -10.58
CA LEU A 296 -13.89 11.06 -11.15
C LEU A 296 -13.21 11.93 -12.21
N SER A 297 -13.85 11.97 -13.37
CA SER A 297 -13.60 12.96 -14.42
C SER A 297 -14.76 13.93 -14.47
N MET A 298 -14.46 15.22 -14.31
CA MET A 298 -15.42 16.32 -14.28
C MET A 298 -15.16 17.25 -15.45
N GLN A 299 -16.24 17.63 -16.13
CA GLN A 299 -16.24 18.64 -17.18
C GLN A 299 -17.32 19.65 -16.87
N LEU A 300 -16.92 20.90 -16.69
CA LEU A 300 -17.80 22.04 -16.48
C LEU A 300 -17.59 23.04 -17.61
N LYS A 301 -18.67 23.42 -18.30
CA LYS A 301 -18.67 24.56 -19.21
C LYS A 301 -19.78 25.51 -18.81
N LEU A 302 -19.43 26.75 -18.51
CA LEU A 302 -20.36 27.85 -18.25
C LEU A 302 -20.04 29.00 -19.20
N GLN A 303 -21.09 29.69 -19.65
CA GLN A 303 -20.99 30.89 -20.46
C GLN A 303 -22.05 31.89 -20.00
N SER A 304 -21.73 33.16 -20.07
CA SER A 304 -22.72 34.22 -19.95
C SER A 304 -23.77 34.07 -21.05
N ALA A 305 -25.04 34.28 -20.71
CA ALA A 305 -26.15 34.21 -21.66
C ALA A 305 -26.24 35.44 -22.57
N ASP A 306 -25.72 36.59 -22.15
CA ASP A 306 -25.71 37.81 -22.96
C ASP A 306 -24.47 37.90 -23.85
N THR A 307 -24.72 37.84 -25.16
CA THR A 307 -23.70 37.95 -26.22
C THR A 307 -23.39 39.40 -26.63
N ASP A 308 -24.18 40.38 -26.18
CA ASP A 308 -23.97 41.80 -26.48
C ASP A 308 -22.98 42.44 -25.49
N GLU A 309 -22.16 43.36 -25.98
CA GLU A 309 -21.08 44.03 -25.22
C GLU A 309 -21.58 44.93 -24.07
N SER A 310 -22.89 45.07 -23.88
CA SER A 310 -23.51 45.82 -22.78
C SER A 310 -23.78 44.94 -21.55
N SER A 311 -22.74 44.76 -20.75
CA SER A 311 -22.68 44.86 -19.28
C SER A 311 -23.88 44.56 -18.36
N ASP A 312 -24.81 43.65 -18.63
CA ASP A 312 -25.78 43.16 -17.61
C ASP A 312 -26.10 41.66 -17.79
N ALA A 313 -25.06 40.82 -17.79
CA ALA A 313 -25.25 39.38 -17.77
C ALA A 313 -25.79 38.89 -16.42
N ASN A 314 -27.11 38.72 -16.33
CA ASN A 314 -27.79 38.31 -15.08
C ASN A 314 -27.73 36.80 -14.78
N HIS A 315 -27.19 35.98 -15.68
CA HIS A 315 -27.01 34.55 -15.43
C HIS A 315 -25.92 33.89 -16.28
N LEU A 316 -25.28 32.86 -15.71
CA LEU A 316 -24.40 31.91 -16.37
C LEU A 316 -25.17 30.64 -16.70
N GLN A 317 -24.96 30.11 -17.90
CA GLN A 317 -25.59 28.86 -18.34
C GLN A 317 -24.56 27.90 -18.94
N GLY A 318 -24.82 26.60 -18.85
CA GLY A 318 -24.01 25.60 -19.53
C GLY A 318 -24.29 24.19 -19.04
N PHE A 319 -23.25 23.35 -18.93
CA PHE A 319 -23.41 21.96 -18.51
C PHE A 319 -22.30 21.51 -17.57
N LEU A 320 -22.67 20.57 -16.70
CA LEU A 320 -21.78 19.80 -15.85
C LEU A 320 -21.89 18.33 -16.23
N ARG A 321 -20.76 17.66 -16.41
CA ARG A 321 -20.68 16.22 -16.59
C ARG A 321 -19.62 15.64 -15.67
N ILE A 322 -19.99 14.69 -14.84
CA ILE A 322 -19.11 13.91 -13.99
C ILE A 322 -19.21 12.46 -14.45
N LYS A 323 -18.07 11.79 -14.62
CA LYS A 323 -18.00 10.37 -14.95
C LYS A 323 -17.03 9.70 -14.00
N ASN A 324 -17.48 8.63 -13.36
CA ASN A 324 -16.62 7.75 -12.59
C ASN A 324 -16.11 6.63 -13.48
N SER A 325 -14.80 6.42 -13.52
CA SER A 325 -14.18 5.32 -14.24
C SER A 325 -13.91 4.10 -13.36
N ASN A 326 -13.95 4.26 -12.03
CA ASN A 326 -13.84 3.19 -11.05
C ASN A 326 -15.16 3.06 -10.27
N VAL A 327 -16.15 2.44 -10.92
CA VAL A 327 -17.50 2.26 -10.34
C VAL A 327 -17.48 1.04 -9.44
N THR A 328 -17.61 1.28 -8.14
CA THR A 328 -17.58 0.25 -7.10
C THR A 328 -18.71 0.49 -6.11
N SER A 329 -19.21 -0.55 -5.45
CA SER A 329 -20.29 -0.45 -4.47
C SER A 329 -19.83 0.20 -3.16
N LEU A 330 -20.78 0.70 -2.37
CA LEU A 330 -20.51 1.38 -1.10
C LEU A 330 -19.91 0.44 -0.04
N ASP A 331 -20.32 -0.84 -0.02
CA ASP A 331 -19.81 -1.85 0.91
C ASP A 331 -18.35 -2.26 0.65
N GLN A 332 -17.76 -1.75 -0.43
CA GLN A 332 -16.37 -1.94 -0.82
C GLN A 332 -15.62 -0.59 -0.84
N ASP A 333 -16.04 0.36 0.00
CA ASP A 333 -15.52 1.72 0.11
C ASP A 333 -15.51 2.51 -1.21
N GLY A 334 -16.40 2.17 -2.13
CA GLY A 334 -16.47 2.73 -3.49
C GLY A 334 -17.64 3.66 -3.73
N LEU A 335 -17.62 4.38 -4.86
CA LEU A 335 -18.76 5.22 -5.29
C LEU A 335 -19.54 4.56 -6.45
N PRO A 336 -20.80 4.13 -6.26
CA PRO A 336 -21.60 3.45 -7.30
C PRO A 336 -22.23 4.41 -8.32
N LEU A 337 -21.61 5.57 -8.53
CA LEU A 337 -21.96 6.52 -9.58
C LEU A 337 -21.25 6.10 -10.87
N THR A 338 -21.96 6.06 -12.00
CA THR A 338 -21.35 5.88 -13.34
C THR A 338 -21.17 7.23 -14.02
N THR A 339 -22.26 8.00 -14.13
CA THR A 339 -22.21 9.36 -14.68
C THR A 339 -23.25 10.25 -14.01
N LEU A 340 -22.94 11.53 -13.87
CA LEU A 340 -23.88 12.61 -13.58
C LEU A 340 -23.78 13.63 -14.71
N GLN A 341 -24.90 14.05 -15.26
CA GLN A 341 -24.96 15.14 -16.23
C GLN A 341 -26.14 16.04 -15.95
N THR A 342 -25.96 17.35 -16.12
CA THR A 342 -27.03 18.34 -15.93
C THR A 342 -26.71 19.61 -16.71
N LYS A 343 -27.75 20.32 -17.14
CA LYS A 343 -27.61 21.73 -17.52
C LYS A 343 -27.61 22.57 -16.26
N VAL A 344 -26.70 23.52 -16.18
CA VAL A 344 -26.52 24.39 -15.01
C VAL A 344 -26.88 25.80 -15.44
N MET A 345 -27.75 26.46 -14.67
CA MET A 345 -28.05 27.88 -14.78
C MET A 345 -27.86 28.54 -13.42
N ILE A 346 -27.04 29.58 -13.35
CA ILE A 346 -26.70 30.31 -12.12
C ILE A 346 -27.05 31.78 -12.37
N SER A 347 -28.02 32.31 -11.64
CA SER A 347 -28.35 33.73 -11.58
C SER A 347 -28.13 34.26 -10.16
N GLU A 348 -28.24 35.58 -9.96
CA GLU A 348 -28.12 36.18 -8.62
C GLU A 348 -29.22 35.66 -7.67
N ASP A 349 -30.41 35.43 -8.20
CA ASP A 349 -31.55 34.95 -7.41
C ASP A 349 -31.63 33.42 -7.23
N ALA A 350 -30.99 32.62 -8.11
CA ALA A 350 -31.25 31.19 -8.17
C ALA A 350 -30.15 30.35 -8.85
N VAL A 351 -30.02 29.10 -8.41
CA VAL A 351 -29.28 28.04 -9.10
C VAL A 351 -30.28 26.99 -9.59
N LYS A 352 -30.23 26.62 -10.88
CA LYS A 352 -31.06 25.58 -11.47
C LYS A 352 -30.20 24.50 -12.12
N LEU A 353 -30.54 23.26 -11.83
CA LEU A 353 -30.00 22.05 -12.45
C LEU A 353 -31.13 21.42 -13.26
N ASP A 354 -31.18 21.75 -14.54
CA ASP A 354 -32.20 21.27 -15.47
C ASP A 354 -31.70 20.01 -16.19
N ASP A 355 -32.62 19.10 -16.51
CA ASP A 355 -32.30 17.81 -17.15
C ASP A 355 -31.21 17.03 -16.36
N LEU A 356 -31.28 17.05 -15.03
CA LEU A 356 -30.37 16.28 -14.19
C LEU A 356 -30.57 14.79 -14.50
N GLU A 357 -29.48 14.09 -14.78
CA GLU A 357 -29.46 12.67 -15.06
C GLU A 357 -28.26 12.04 -14.36
N ILE A 358 -28.54 11.17 -13.39
CA ILE A 358 -27.57 10.42 -12.60
C ILE A 358 -27.74 8.95 -12.97
N GLU A 359 -26.72 8.38 -13.59
CA GLU A 359 -26.62 6.94 -13.85
C GLU A 359 -25.79 6.28 -12.75
N LEU A 360 -26.39 5.29 -12.11
CA LEU A 360 -25.78 4.48 -11.06
C LEU A 360 -25.37 3.12 -11.60
N ALA A 361 -24.55 2.40 -10.85
CA ALA A 361 -24.23 1.02 -11.12
C ALA A 361 -25.51 0.18 -11.34
N GLY A 362 -25.44 -0.86 -12.19
CA GLY A 362 -26.59 -1.71 -12.47
C GLY A 362 -27.67 -1.10 -13.39
N LYS A 363 -27.37 0.00 -14.11
CA LYS A 363 -28.28 0.71 -15.03
C LYS A 363 -29.45 1.42 -14.33
N GLY A 364 -29.30 1.75 -13.04
CA GLY A 364 -30.23 2.63 -12.35
C GLY A 364 -30.08 4.06 -12.81
N ARG A 365 -31.18 4.79 -12.97
CA ARG A 365 -31.18 6.18 -13.39
C ARG A 365 -32.08 7.03 -12.51
N VAL A 366 -31.54 8.15 -12.01
CA VAL A 366 -32.29 9.21 -11.34
C VAL A 366 -32.30 10.42 -12.25
N SER A 367 -33.47 10.92 -12.62
CA SER A 367 -33.61 12.06 -13.53
C SER A 367 -34.61 13.08 -13.01
N GLY A 368 -34.36 14.37 -13.18
CA GLY A 368 -35.26 15.40 -12.68
C GLY A 368 -34.74 16.81 -12.81
N ASN A 369 -35.31 17.72 -12.03
CA ASN A 369 -34.88 19.11 -11.95
C ASN A 369 -34.67 19.51 -10.50
N VAL A 370 -33.65 20.33 -10.26
CA VAL A 370 -33.35 20.90 -8.94
C VAL A 370 -33.25 22.41 -9.09
N SER A 371 -33.93 23.17 -8.23
CA SER A 371 -33.83 24.62 -8.18
C SER A 371 -33.60 25.09 -6.75
N TRP A 372 -32.65 25.99 -6.56
CA TRP A 372 -32.37 26.66 -5.31
C TRP A 372 -32.55 28.17 -5.51
N GLN A 373 -33.49 28.79 -4.80
CA GLN A 373 -33.70 30.23 -4.78
C GLN A 373 -32.88 30.83 -3.64
N ILE A 374 -31.81 31.53 -4.00
CA ILE A 374 -30.78 32.04 -3.08
C ILE A 374 -31.39 33.02 -2.08
N ASN A 375 -32.15 34.00 -2.56
CA ASN A 375 -32.74 35.06 -1.72
C ASN A 375 -33.84 34.59 -0.77
N GLN A 376 -34.51 33.49 -1.12
CA GLN A 376 -35.54 32.86 -0.26
C GLN A 376 -34.97 31.70 0.56
N ALA A 377 -33.70 31.36 0.34
CA ALA A 377 -33.06 30.15 0.82
C ALA A 377 -33.89 28.87 0.59
N PHE A 378 -34.68 28.84 -0.49
CA PHE A 378 -35.69 27.82 -0.78
C PHE A 378 -35.26 26.89 -1.91
N GLY A 379 -35.28 25.58 -1.66
CA GLY A 379 -34.97 24.52 -2.60
C GLY A 379 -36.20 23.71 -3.01
N LEU A 380 -36.20 23.24 -4.26
CA LEU A 380 -37.13 22.25 -4.79
C LEU A 380 -36.35 21.25 -5.65
N ALA A 381 -36.55 19.97 -5.41
CA ALA A 381 -36.05 18.88 -6.24
C ALA A 381 -37.17 17.88 -6.53
N GLU A 382 -37.46 17.69 -7.80
CA GLU A 382 -38.40 16.67 -8.29
C GLU A 382 -37.60 15.63 -9.08
N LEU A 383 -37.41 14.46 -8.49
CA LEU A 383 -36.55 13.41 -9.03
C LEU A 383 -37.36 12.15 -9.33
N ALA A 384 -37.34 11.71 -10.58
CA ALA A 384 -37.83 10.41 -10.99
C ALA A 384 -36.72 9.37 -10.91
N VAL A 385 -37.00 8.24 -10.28
CA VAL A 385 -36.10 7.08 -10.17
C VAL A 385 -36.59 6.00 -11.14
N SER A 386 -35.67 5.40 -11.90
CA SER A 386 -36.00 4.33 -12.84
C SER A 386 -34.94 3.21 -12.81
N ASN A 387 -35.40 1.97 -12.84
CA ASN A 387 -34.58 0.75 -12.90
C ASN A 387 -33.43 0.71 -11.87
N LEU A 388 -33.63 1.30 -10.68
CA LEU A 388 -32.62 1.34 -9.63
C LEU A 388 -32.46 -0.05 -9.02
N ASN A 389 -31.23 -0.58 -9.07
CA ASN A 389 -30.88 -1.88 -8.50
C ASN A 389 -30.08 -1.71 -7.19
N PRO A 390 -30.68 -1.95 -6.01
CA PRO A 390 -29.99 -1.83 -4.73
C PRO A 390 -28.73 -2.70 -4.62
N ALA A 391 -28.74 -3.91 -5.17
CA ALA A 391 -27.60 -4.82 -5.17
C ALA A 391 -26.36 -4.29 -5.92
N ALA A 392 -26.55 -3.27 -6.77
CA ALA A 392 -25.45 -2.61 -7.47
C ALA A 392 -24.88 -1.41 -6.67
N ILE A 393 -25.62 -0.94 -5.66
CA ILE A 393 -25.19 0.13 -4.74
C ILE A 393 -24.45 -0.49 -3.56
N ASP A 394 -24.98 -1.58 -3.01
CA ASP A 394 -24.40 -2.37 -1.94
C ASP A 394 -24.64 -3.86 -2.26
N THR A 395 -23.56 -4.65 -2.33
CA THR A 395 -23.65 -6.04 -2.78
C THR A 395 -24.43 -6.94 -1.83
N GLN A 396 -24.62 -6.51 -0.58
CA GLN A 396 -25.40 -7.23 0.43
C GLN A 396 -26.90 -7.09 0.21
N LEU A 397 -27.37 -6.13 -0.60
CA LEU A 397 -28.80 -5.93 -0.87
C LEU A 397 -29.32 -6.88 -1.96
N GLN A 398 -30.62 -7.18 -1.92
CA GLN A 398 -31.30 -7.96 -2.96
C GLN A 398 -31.50 -7.13 -4.23
N ALA A 399 -31.40 -7.80 -5.38
CA ALA A 399 -31.60 -7.15 -6.66
C ALA A 399 -33.09 -6.83 -6.88
N ALA A 400 -33.37 -5.57 -7.26
CA ALA A 400 -34.70 -5.09 -7.58
C ALA A 400 -34.64 -4.11 -8.75
N SER A 401 -35.78 -3.82 -9.36
CA SER A 401 -35.92 -2.78 -10.39
C SER A 401 -36.81 -1.66 -9.85
N ILE A 402 -36.26 -0.85 -8.95
CA ILE A 402 -37.02 0.17 -8.25
C ILE A 402 -37.27 1.38 -9.17
N ASN A 403 -38.53 1.82 -9.22
CA ASN A 403 -39.01 2.97 -9.98
C ASN A 403 -39.89 3.86 -9.08
N GLY A 404 -39.90 5.16 -9.31
CA GLY A 404 -40.80 6.06 -8.57
C GLY A 404 -40.34 7.51 -8.56
N THR A 405 -40.69 8.23 -7.50
CA THR A 405 -40.42 9.67 -7.37
C THR A 405 -39.91 10.02 -5.98
N ILE A 406 -38.96 10.95 -5.91
CA ILE A 406 -38.44 11.59 -4.72
C ILE A 406 -38.68 13.08 -4.88
N ASN A 407 -39.47 13.67 -3.99
CA ASN A 407 -39.74 15.10 -3.96
C ASN A 407 -39.15 15.69 -2.69
N LEU A 408 -38.32 16.72 -2.85
CA LEU A 408 -37.69 17.48 -1.78
C LEU A 408 -38.10 18.94 -1.95
N THR A 409 -38.65 19.56 -0.92
CA THR A 409 -39.05 20.98 -0.96
C THR A 409 -38.80 21.62 0.38
N GLY A 410 -38.27 22.83 0.42
CA GLY A 410 -38.08 23.52 1.69
C GLY A 410 -37.12 24.67 1.65
N ASP A 411 -37.16 25.51 2.67
CA ASP A 411 -36.19 26.58 2.90
C ASP A 411 -35.13 26.18 3.94
N THR A 412 -34.45 27.12 4.57
CA THR A 412 -33.53 26.85 5.69
C THR A 412 -34.23 26.37 6.94
N ASP A 413 -35.50 26.76 7.12
CA ASP A 413 -36.25 26.56 8.36
C ASP A 413 -37.14 25.33 8.28
N GLN A 414 -37.73 25.02 7.12
CA GLN A 414 -38.57 23.85 6.92
C GLN A 414 -38.23 23.09 5.65
N GLN A 415 -37.92 21.79 5.76
CA GLN A 415 -37.70 20.90 4.62
C GLN A 415 -38.61 19.67 4.70
N GLN A 416 -39.31 19.40 3.61
CA GLN A 416 -40.19 18.26 3.45
C GLN A 416 -39.61 17.26 2.45
N PHE A 417 -39.65 15.99 2.84
CA PHE A 417 -39.14 14.85 2.09
C PHE A 417 -40.31 13.90 1.81
N ASN A 418 -40.60 13.65 0.54
CA ASN A 418 -41.64 12.69 0.12
C ASN A 418 -41.05 11.69 -0.86
N VAL A 419 -41.01 10.41 -0.47
CA VAL A 419 -40.42 9.32 -1.25
C VAL A 419 -41.48 8.28 -1.55
N LYS A 420 -41.71 8.02 -2.85
CA LYS A 420 -42.61 6.96 -3.33
C LYS A 420 -41.87 6.11 -4.35
N LEU A 421 -41.40 4.95 -3.92
CA LEU A 421 -40.65 4.02 -4.75
C LEU A 421 -41.36 2.67 -4.82
N SER A 422 -41.29 1.99 -5.96
CA SER A 422 -41.94 0.71 -6.17
C SER A 422 -41.26 -0.12 -7.24
N ASP A 423 -41.38 -1.44 -7.11
CA ASP A 423 -41.05 -2.42 -8.13
C ASP A 423 -42.25 -3.40 -8.25
N LYS A 424 -42.11 -4.52 -8.96
CA LYS A 424 -43.12 -5.58 -9.08
C LYS A 424 -43.62 -6.06 -7.73
N THR A 425 -42.72 -6.22 -6.76
CA THR A 425 -43.00 -6.76 -5.41
C THR A 425 -42.71 -5.76 -4.29
N LEU A 426 -41.85 -4.75 -4.54
CA LEU A 426 -41.45 -3.73 -3.56
C LEU A 426 -42.36 -2.49 -3.61
N LYS A 427 -42.69 -1.91 -2.46
CA LYS A 427 -43.30 -0.58 -2.33
C LYS A 427 -42.75 0.13 -1.10
N LEU A 428 -42.22 1.33 -1.27
CA LEU A 428 -41.77 2.25 -0.23
C LEU A 428 -42.57 3.55 -0.34
N ASP A 429 -43.24 3.93 0.75
CA ASP A 429 -43.89 5.23 0.94
C ASP A 429 -43.37 5.83 2.24
N ALA A 430 -42.58 6.90 2.12
CA ALA A 430 -41.99 7.60 3.26
C ALA A 430 -42.21 9.11 3.14
N ALA A 431 -42.56 9.73 4.26
CA ALA A 431 -42.74 11.18 4.38
C ALA A 431 -42.10 11.68 5.68
N ALA A 432 -41.24 12.70 5.58
CA ALA A 432 -40.61 13.34 6.71
C ALA A 432 -40.60 14.86 6.55
N VAL A 433 -40.65 15.59 7.67
CA VAL A 433 -40.56 17.04 7.74
C VAL A 433 -39.48 17.40 8.75
N HIS A 434 -38.52 18.21 8.33
CA HIS A 434 -37.59 18.91 9.21
C HIS A 434 -38.10 20.35 9.35
N SER A 435 -38.20 20.85 10.57
CA SER A 435 -38.73 22.17 10.92
C SER A 435 -37.96 22.72 12.12
N ALA A 436 -37.19 23.78 11.92
CA ALA A 436 -36.34 24.41 12.93
C ALA A 436 -35.42 23.41 13.63
N ASP A 437 -35.73 23.04 14.86
CA ASP A 437 -35.01 22.12 15.71
C ASP A 437 -35.74 20.77 15.83
N ARG A 438 -36.53 20.35 14.82
CA ARG A 438 -37.31 19.11 14.90
C ARG A 438 -37.45 18.40 13.57
N ILE A 439 -37.18 17.10 13.56
CA ILE A 439 -37.44 16.16 12.45
C ILE A 439 -38.61 15.26 12.84
N VAL A 440 -39.65 15.22 12.01
CA VAL A 440 -40.80 14.33 12.17
C VAL A 440 -40.87 13.38 10.99
N LEU A 441 -40.74 12.08 11.26
CA LEU A 441 -41.06 11.03 10.30
C LEU A 441 -42.57 10.73 10.39
N GLU A 442 -43.35 11.38 9.55
CA GLU A 442 -44.81 11.25 9.52
C GLU A 442 -45.26 9.84 9.17
N ARG A 443 -44.54 9.20 8.24
CA ARG A 443 -44.86 7.86 7.77
C ARG A 443 -43.63 7.19 7.19
N LEU A 444 -43.44 5.92 7.54
CA LEU A 444 -42.59 4.98 6.84
C LEU A 444 -43.43 3.72 6.60
N SER A 445 -43.52 3.29 5.34
CA SER A 445 -44.20 2.05 4.93
C SER A 445 -43.37 1.37 3.86
N LEU A 446 -42.73 0.27 4.21
CA LEU A 446 -41.91 -0.54 3.31
C LEU A 446 -42.52 -1.94 3.20
N ARG A 447 -42.84 -2.35 1.97
CA ARG A 447 -43.43 -3.65 1.66
C ARG A 447 -42.64 -4.35 0.58
N HIS A 448 -42.36 -5.63 0.76
CA HIS A 448 -41.81 -6.49 -0.29
C HIS A 448 -42.45 -7.87 -0.19
N GLY A 449 -43.22 -8.29 -1.20
CA GLY A 449 -43.98 -9.55 -1.10
C GLY A 449 -44.98 -9.55 0.06
N GLN A 450 -44.77 -10.43 1.05
CA GLN A 450 -45.53 -10.47 2.31
C GLN A 450 -44.89 -9.64 3.44
N SER A 451 -43.61 -9.28 3.30
CA SER A 451 -42.88 -8.49 4.27
C SER A 451 -43.44 -7.08 4.36
N ASN A 452 -43.70 -6.61 5.58
CA ASN A 452 -44.22 -5.27 5.84
C ASN A 452 -43.51 -4.66 7.06
N LEU A 453 -43.00 -3.43 6.88
CA LEU A 453 -42.46 -2.57 7.92
C LEU A 453 -43.24 -1.25 7.90
N THR A 454 -43.75 -0.85 9.04
CA THR A 454 -44.39 0.47 9.21
C THR A 454 -43.82 1.18 10.42
N GLY A 455 -43.67 2.50 10.37
CA GLY A 455 -43.24 3.27 11.52
C GLY A 455 -43.45 4.78 11.39
N SER A 456 -43.29 5.46 12.52
CA SER A 456 -43.32 6.92 12.65
C SER A 456 -42.49 7.33 13.86
N GLY A 457 -41.94 8.54 13.83
CA GLY A 457 -41.11 9.04 14.93
C GLY A 457 -40.85 10.53 14.85
N GLU A 458 -40.20 11.03 15.88
CA GLU A 458 -39.84 12.42 16.08
C GLU A 458 -38.45 12.52 16.70
N LEU A 459 -37.66 13.49 16.24
CA LEU A 459 -36.35 13.82 16.77
C LEU A 459 -36.29 15.34 16.95
N ASN A 460 -36.07 15.80 18.16
CA ASN A 460 -35.76 17.19 18.47
C ASN A 460 -34.23 17.37 18.42
N LEU A 461 -33.79 18.34 17.63
CA LEU A 461 -32.42 18.80 17.46
C LEU A 461 -32.11 19.88 18.50
N ALA A 462 -30.83 20.21 18.67
CA ALA A 462 -30.43 21.27 19.60
C ALA A 462 -30.55 22.60 18.87
N GLY A 463 -31.42 23.50 19.34
CA GLY A 463 -31.54 24.84 18.78
C GLY A 463 -30.44 25.77 19.28
N GLU A 464 -29.84 26.58 18.39
CA GLU A 464 -28.83 27.58 18.76
C GLU A 464 -29.33 28.65 19.77
N ASN A 465 -30.66 28.78 19.94
CA ASN A 465 -31.30 29.81 20.77
C ASN A 465 -32.16 29.26 21.92
N THR A 466 -32.19 27.94 22.15
CA THR A 466 -32.96 27.35 23.26
C THR A 466 -32.05 27.10 24.47
N SER A 467 -32.48 27.59 25.64
CA SER A 467 -31.80 27.26 26.91
C SER A 467 -31.89 25.77 27.27
N ASP A 468 -32.69 25.02 26.54
CA ASP A 468 -32.84 23.57 26.63
C ASP A 468 -32.10 22.94 25.43
N ASN A 469 -30.97 22.30 25.71
CA ASN A 469 -30.11 21.63 24.72
C ASN A 469 -30.47 20.12 24.58
N SER A 470 -31.69 19.77 25.01
CA SER A 470 -32.18 18.39 25.09
C SER A 470 -32.67 17.87 23.74
N GLN A 471 -31.87 17.01 23.11
CA GLN A 471 -32.20 16.40 21.81
C GLN A 471 -33.06 15.14 21.99
N SER A 472 -34.33 15.30 22.36
CA SER A 472 -35.22 14.16 22.59
C SER A 472 -35.60 13.44 21.29
N PHE A 473 -35.75 12.11 21.33
CA PHE A 473 -36.23 11.34 20.19
C PHE A 473 -37.25 10.28 20.61
N ASN A 474 -38.16 9.95 19.71
CA ASN A 474 -39.06 8.82 19.82
C ASN A 474 -39.25 8.16 18.44
N PHE A 475 -39.37 6.84 18.43
CA PHE A 475 -39.65 6.07 17.23
C PHE A 475 -40.52 4.88 17.60
N THR A 476 -41.58 4.68 16.82
CA THR A 476 -42.48 3.54 16.95
C THR A 476 -42.49 2.80 15.63
N GLY A 477 -42.24 1.49 15.67
CA GLY A 477 -42.15 0.64 14.50
C GLY A 477 -42.84 -0.70 14.68
N GLN A 478 -43.33 -1.26 13.58
CA GLN A 478 -43.91 -2.59 13.53
C GLN A 478 -43.42 -3.34 12.29
N LEU A 479 -42.90 -4.55 12.53
CA LEU A 479 -42.64 -5.56 11.51
C LEU A 479 -43.82 -6.53 11.47
N SER A 480 -44.25 -6.94 10.28
CA SER A 480 -45.28 -7.97 10.09
C SER A 480 -44.89 -8.84 8.91
N GLN A 481 -44.84 -10.15 9.14
CA GLN A 481 -44.38 -11.15 8.19
C GLN A 481 -43.03 -10.83 7.53
N PHE A 482 -42.15 -10.15 8.27
CA PHE A 482 -40.96 -9.52 7.71
C PHE A 482 -39.85 -10.54 7.47
N ASN A 483 -39.52 -10.76 6.20
CA ASN A 483 -38.43 -11.61 5.76
C ASN A 483 -37.19 -10.76 5.45
N ILE A 484 -36.09 -10.96 6.19
CA ILE A 484 -34.82 -10.25 5.98
C ILE A 484 -34.25 -10.58 4.59
N ALA A 485 -34.38 -11.84 4.16
CA ALA A 485 -33.91 -12.31 2.86
C ALA A 485 -34.60 -11.65 1.65
N ASP A 486 -35.73 -10.96 1.88
CA ASP A 486 -36.40 -10.18 0.83
C ASP A 486 -35.65 -8.89 0.47
N PHE A 487 -34.76 -8.41 1.35
CA PHE A 487 -34.08 -7.12 1.21
C PHE A 487 -32.55 -7.23 1.18
N VAL A 488 -31.99 -8.20 1.90
CA VAL A 488 -30.53 -8.48 1.95
C VAL A 488 -30.24 -9.94 1.59
N GLN A 489 -29.03 -10.21 1.13
CA GLN A 489 -28.52 -11.57 0.95
C GLN A 489 -28.34 -12.19 2.34
N GLY A 490 -29.26 -13.07 2.72
CA GLY A 490 -29.30 -13.63 4.05
C GLY A 490 -30.30 -14.76 4.20
N HIS A 491 -30.46 -15.21 5.43
CA HIS A 491 -31.36 -16.32 5.77
C HIS A 491 -32.83 -15.88 5.75
N GLU A 492 -33.71 -16.79 5.33
CA GLU A 492 -35.15 -16.55 5.38
C GLU A 492 -35.62 -16.32 6.83
N SER A 493 -36.48 -15.32 7.01
CA SER A 493 -37.15 -14.99 8.27
C SER A 493 -38.63 -14.69 8.05
N ASN A 494 -39.36 -14.65 9.16
CA ASN A 494 -40.75 -14.19 9.23
C ASN A 494 -40.91 -13.54 10.60
N LEU A 495 -40.52 -12.27 10.70
CA LEU A 495 -40.50 -11.53 11.94
C LEU A 495 -41.78 -10.70 12.08
N ASN A 496 -42.45 -10.84 13.23
CA ASN A 496 -43.48 -9.92 13.69
C ASN A 496 -42.99 -9.32 15.00
N LEU A 497 -42.67 -8.03 14.96
CA LEU A 497 -42.00 -7.32 16.05
C LEU A 497 -42.67 -5.97 16.22
N LYS A 498 -43.03 -5.62 17.46
CA LYS A 498 -43.34 -4.24 17.83
C LYS A 498 -42.15 -3.67 18.57
N LEU A 499 -41.71 -2.48 18.17
CA LEU A 499 -40.57 -1.80 18.76
C LEU A 499 -40.94 -0.35 19.08
N VAL A 500 -40.52 0.11 20.25
CA VAL A 500 -40.59 1.51 20.67
C VAL A 500 -39.21 1.90 21.18
N VAL A 501 -38.64 2.95 20.60
CA VAL A 501 -37.36 3.52 21.03
C VAL A 501 -37.60 4.97 21.41
N ALA A 502 -37.21 5.39 22.60
CA ALA A 502 -37.35 6.78 23.03
C ALA A 502 -36.20 7.21 23.94
N GLY A 503 -35.82 8.48 23.91
CA GLY A 503 -34.61 8.93 24.59
C GLY A 503 -34.25 10.39 24.39
N ASN A 504 -33.04 10.78 24.80
CA ASN A 504 -32.40 12.07 24.50
C ASN A 504 -30.99 11.81 24.00
N LEU A 505 -30.51 12.48 22.95
CA LEU A 505 -29.16 12.36 22.40
C LEU A 505 -28.14 13.28 23.09
N SER A 506 -28.60 14.41 23.64
CA SER A 506 -27.82 15.47 24.30
C SER A 506 -28.64 16.03 25.47
N PRO A 507 -28.03 16.50 26.58
CA PRO A 507 -26.59 16.58 26.88
C PRO A 507 -25.95 15.21 27.20
N GLU A 508 -26.74 14.21 27.55
CA GLU A 508 -26.31 12.82 27.74
C GLU A 508 -27.26 11.89 26.99
N LEU A 509 -26.70 10.94 26.23
CA LEU A 509 -27.44 9.91 25.52
C LEU A 509 -28.23 9.03 26.52
N THR A 510 -29.53 9.22 26.59
CA THR A 510 -30.48 8.33 27.27
C THR A 510 -31.34 7.66 26.22
N ALA A 511 -31.51 6.34 26.27
CA ALA A 511 -32.34 5.61 25.32
C ALA A 511 -33.04 4.45 26.01
N THR A 512 -34.33 4.28 25.75
CA THR A 512 -35.14 3.14 26.18
C THR A 512 -35.63 2.43 24.93
N LEU A 513 -35.29 1.16 24.81
CA LEU A 513 -35.76 0.25 23.78
C LEU A 513 -36.71 -0.77 24.42
N ASP A 514 -37.98 -0.70 24.05
CA ASP A 514 -39.00 -1.70 24.38
C ASP A 514 -39.32 -2.51 23.12
N TYR A 515 -39.17 -3.83 23.20
CA TYR A 515 -39.42 -4.71 22.05
C TYR A 515 -40.24 -5.96 22.44
N HIS A 516 -41.09 -6.41 21.52
CA HIS A 516 -41.91 -7.60 21.69
C HIS A 516 -42.04 -8.39 20.38
N PHE A 517 -41.50 -9.61 20.36
CA PHE A 517 -41.69 -10.56 19.27
C PHE A 517 -43.03 -11.29 19.42
N GLU A 518 -43.78 -11.34 18.33
CA GLU A 518 -45.02 -12.11 18.18
C GLU A 518 -44.80 -13.19 17.12
N GLN A 519 -45.10 -14.46 17.40
CA GLN A 519 -45.12 -15.57 16.42
C GLN A 519 -44.05 -15.48 15.31
N SER A 520 -42.79 -15.25 15.68
CA SER A 520 -41.72 -14.94 14.72
C SER A 520 -40.89 -16.18 14.39
N HIS A 521 -40.23 -16.18 13.24
CA HIS A 521 -39.26 -17.19 12.86
C HIS A 521 -38.01 -16.53 12.26
N LEU A 522 -36.82 -17.03 12.62
CA LEU A 522 -35.52 -16.64 12.07
C LEU A 522 -34.75 -17.91 11.72
N ASN A 523 -34.22 -18.02 10.51
CA ASN A 523 -33.53 -19.22 10.04
C ASN A 523 -34.35 -20.51 10.25
N ARG A 524 -35.66 -20.43 9.96
CA ARG A 524 -36.67 -21.49 10.18
C ARG A 524 -36.89 -21.92 11.63
N GLN A 525 -36.33 -21.20 12.60
CA GLN A 525 -36.50 -21.45 14.03
C GLN A 525 -37.45 -20.43 14.66
N PRO A 526 -38.33 -20.83 15.58
CA PRO A 526 -39.24 -19.90 16.24
C PRO A 526 -38.44 -18.89 17.09
N VAL A 527 -38.81 -17.61 16.99
CA VAL A 527 -38.28 -16.52 17.81
C VAL A 527 -39.40 -16.02 18.70
N ASN A 528 -39.17 -16.05 20.01
CA ASN A 528 -40.07 -15.49 21.00
C ASN A 528 -39.26 -14.71 22.02
N GLY A 529 -39.77 -13.57 22.44
CA GLY A 529 -39.09 -12.79 23.46
C GLY A 529 -39.71 -11.41 23.64
N LYS A 530 -39.44 -10.85 24.81
CA LYS A 530 -39.72 -9.44 25.09
C LYS A 530 -38.59 -8.93 25.96
N GLY A 531 -38.26 -7.67 25.77
CA GLY A 531 -37.24 -7.06 26.59
C GLY A 531 -37.39 -5.56 26.64
N LYS A 532 -36.85 -5.01 27.73
CA LYS A 532 -36.62 -3.59 27.90
C LYS A 532 -35.13 -3.38 28.11
N VAL A 533 -34.55 -2.46 27.35
CA VAL A 533 -33.15 -2.04 27.48
C VAL A 533 -33.16 -0.54 27.70
N GLU A 534 -32.60 -0.09 28.80
CA GLU A 534 -32.37 1.32 29.12
C GLU A 534 -30.85 1.56 29.06
N PHE A 535 -30.45 2.60 28.34
CA PHE A 535 -29.08 3.06 28.20
C PHE A 535 -29.01 4.51 28.65
N ILE A 536 -27.99 4.87 29.42
CA ILE A 536 -27.77 6.20 29.99
C ILE A 536 -26.26 6.51 29.90
N GLN A 537 -25.86 7.54 29.18
CA GLN A 537 -24.49 8.06 29.18
C GLN A 537 -24.10 8.58 30.58
N PRO A 538 -22.82 8.55 30.98
CA PRO A 538 -21.69 8.05 30.22
C PRO A 538 -21.71 6.52 30.02
N MET A 539 -22.26 5.73 30.94
CA MET A 539 -21.96 4.29 30.98
C MET A 539 -22.93 3.41 31.83
N ALA A 540 -24.22 3.72 31.90
CA ALA A 540 -25.19 2.90 32.62
C ALA A 540 -26.16 2.16 31.68
N VAL A 541 -26.33 0.86 31.89
CA VAL A 541 -27.24 -0.01 31.14
C VAL A 541 -28.12 -0.77 32.12
N ALA A 542 -29.44 -0.71 31.93
CA ALA A 542 -30.38 -1.59 32.61
C ALA A 542 -31.10 -2.46 31.58
N THR A 543 -31.23 -3.75 31.83
CA THR A 543 -31.99 -4.62 30.94
C THR A 543 -32.80 -5.65 31.70
N GLN A 544 -33.95 -5.97 31.14
CA GLN A 544 -34.72 -7.15 31.47
C GLN A 544 -35.16 -7.77 30.15
N THR A 545 -34.46 -8.81 29.74
CA THR A 545 -34.57 -9.44 28.43
C THR A 545 -34.68 -10.95 28.60
N ASP A 546 -35.71 -11.53 28.00
CA ASP A 546 -35.82 -12.98 27.80
C ASP A 546 -36.08 -13.21 26.31
N LEU A 547 -35.10 -13.80 25.62
CA LEU A 547 -35.12 -14.04 24.19
C LEU A 547 -34.81 -15.52 23.92
N GLN A 548 -35.66 -16.15 23.12
CA GLN A 548 -35.49 -17.52 22.67
C GLN A 548 -35.49 -17.56 21.14
N ILE A 549 -34.48 -18.20 20.56
CA ILE A 549 -34.35 -18.48 19.13
C ILE A 549 -34.16 -19.99 18.98
N GLY A 550 -35.21 -20.70 18.57
CA GLY A 550 -35.23 -22.16 18.53
C GLY A 550 -35.02 -22.77 19.92
N SER A 551 -33.95 -23.56 20.07
CA SER A 551 -33.51 -24.12 21.34
C SER A 551 -32.54 -23.22 22.12
N ASN A 552 -32.08 -22.11 21.54
CA ASN A 552 -31.16 -21.19 22.20
C ASN A 552 -31.94 -20.16 23.01
N SER A 553 -31.48 -19.85 24.21
CA SER A 553 -32.07 -18.83 25.08
C SER A 553 -31.02 -17.87 25.62
N LEU A 554 -31.39 -16.60 25.72
CA LEU A 554 -30.64 -15.52 26.33
C LEU A 554 -31.53 -14.87 27.38
N LYS A 555 -31.07 -14.88 28.62
CA LYS A 555 -31.67 -14.13 29.72
C LYS A 555 -30.68 -13.10 30.20
N ALA A 556 -31.07 -11.84 30.19
CA ALA A 556 -30.29 -10.75 30.75
C ALA A 556 -31.16 -9.97 31.73
N HIS A 557 -30.68 -9.80 32.96
CA HIS A 557 -31.39 -9.03 33.98
C HIS A 557 -30.43 -8.25 34.84
N GLY A 558 -30.77 -6.99 35.12
CA GLY A 558 -30.08 -6.18 36.11
C GLY A 558 -29.68 -4.83 35.55
N LYS A 559 -28.69 -4.23 36.20
CA LYS A 559 -28.16 -2.91 35.89
C LYS A 559 -26.63 -2.96 35.91
N LEU A 560 -25.99 -2.11 35.14
CA LEU A 560 -24.55 -1.89 35.15
C LEU A 560 -24.34 -0.38 35.07
N GLY A 561 -23.38 0.18 35.81
CA GLY A 561 -23.08 1.62 35.74
C GLY A 561 -22.81 2.29 37.09
N ASN A 562 -23.46 1.86 38.18
CA ASN A 562 -23.20 2.37 39.53
C ASN A 562 -22.49 1.35 40.43
N LEU A 563 -21.81 1.83 41.47
CA LEU A 563 -21.26 0.99 42.54
C LEU A 563 -22.39 0.19 43.21
N GLY A 564 -22.37 -1.13 43.04
CA GLY A 564 -23.38 -2.06 43.57
C GLY A 564 -24.40 -2.56 42.54
N ASP A 565 -24.43 -1.99 41.33
CA ASP A 565 -25.20 -2.52 40.22
C ASP A 565 -24.64 -3.89 39.79
N THR A 566 -25.53 -4.80 39.40
CA THR A 566 -25.19 -6.13 38.89
C THR A 566 -26.06 -6.44 37.69
N LEU A 567 -25.42 -6.85 36.59
CA LEU A 567 -26.03 -7.30 35.35
C LEU A 567 -25.64 -8.76 35.12
N SER A 568 -26.61 -9.65 35.23
CA SER A 568 -26.42 -11.08 35.00
C SER A 568 -26.90 -11.44 33.59
N LEU A 569 -26.04 -12.12 32.84
CA LEU A 569 -26.32 -12.70 31.52
C LEU A 569 -26.20 -14.23 31.61
N HIS A 570 -27.24 -14.93 31.16
CA HIS A 570 -27.26 -16.38 31.04
C HIS A 570 -27.59 -16.74 29.59
N ILE A 571 -26.64 -17.37 28.91
CA ILE A 571 -26.74 -17.83 27.53
C ILE A 571 -26.75 -19.35 27.57
N ASP A 572 -27.87 -19.95 27.20
CA ASP A 572 -27.97 -21.39 26.98
C ASP A 572 -28.30 -21.63 25.52
N ALA A 573 -27.26 -21.85 24.71
CA ALA A 573 -27.32 -21.97 23.26
C ALA A 573 -26.78 -23.33 22.79
N PRO A 574 -27.54 -24.43 22.95
CA PRO A 574 -27.08 -25.77 22.57
C PRO A 574 -26.88 -25.96 21.06
N MET A 575 -27.36 -25.04 20.22
CA MET A 575 -27.23 -25.12 18.76
C MET A 575 -27.14 -23.72 18.15
N LEU A 576 -25.98 -23.07 18.27
CA LEU A 576 -25.72 -21.69 17.81
C LEU A 576 -26.03 -21.46 16.32
N ALA A 577 -25.90 -22.49 15.48
CA ALA A 577 -26.25 -22.43 14.06
C ALA A 577 -27.70 -21.99 13.80
N GLN A 578 -28.61 -22.20 14.76
CA GLN A 578 -30.00 -21.73 14.69
C GLN A 578 -30.13 -20.20 14.68
N THR A 579 -29.15 -19.46 15.16
CA THR A 579 -29.17 -17.98 15.16
C THR A 579 -29.01 -17.39 13.76
N GLY A 580 -28.39 -18.12 12.82
CA GLY A 580 -28.13 -17.65 11.47
C GLY A 580 -27.02 -16.60 11.36
N LEU A 581 -26.25 -16.36 12.43
CA LEU A 581 -25.19 -15.33 12.50
C LEU A 581 -23.80 -15.84 12.07
N GLY A 582 -23.73 -16.96 11.32
CA GLY A 582 -22.46 -17.61 10.99
C GLY A 582 -21.77 -18.31 12.16
N LEU A 583 -22.44 -18.40 13.31
CA LEU A 583 -21.97 -19.14 14.48
C LEU A 583 -22.40 -20.61 14.39
N SER A 584 -21.59 -21.51 14.96
CA SER A 584 -21.95 -22.94 15.06
C SER A 584 -21.47 -23.55 16.38
N GLY A 585 -21.94 -24.76 16.67
CA GLY A 585 -21.65 -25.47 17.93
C GLY A 585 -22.65 -25.20 19.04
N ALA A 586 -22.26 -25.52 20.26
CA ALA A 586 -23.00 -25.29 21.49
C ALA A 586 -22.23 -24.32 22.39
N LEU A 587 -22.94 -23.44 23.09
CA LEU A 587 -22.40 -22.48 24.03
C LEU A 587 -23.32 -22.41 25.25
N ASN A 588 -22.76 -22.63 26.42
CA ASN A 588 -23.35 -22.29 27.70
C ASN A 588 -22.46 -21.24 28.36
N ALA A 589 -23.00 -20.08 28.68
CA ALA A 589 -22.26 -19.02 29.32
C ALA A 589 -23.07 -18.35 30.42
N GLN A 590 -22.44 -18.11 31.56
CA GLN A 590 -22.94 -17.28 32.63
C GLN A 590 -21.93 -16.17 32.88
N ILE A 591 -22.41 -14.93 32.83
CA ILE A 591 -21.58 -13.73 32.97
C ILE A 591 -22.28 -12.78 33.93
N ASP A 592 -21.65 -12.48 35.05
CA ASP A 592 -22.09 -11.50 36.03
C ASP A 592 -21.16 -10.29 35.95
N LEU A 593 -21.73 -9.14 35.57
CA LEU A 593 -21.03 -7.87 35.46
C LEU A 593 -21.43 -6.98 36.63
N HIS A 594 -20.46 -6.44 37.34
CA HIS A 594 -20.63 -5.60 38.52
C HIS A 594 -19.92 -4.25 38.34
N GLY A 595 -20.40 -3.21 39.03
CA GLY A 595 -19.71 -1.91 39.08
C GLY A 595 -19.98 -1.01 37.87
N THR A 596 -18.96 -0.30 37.41
CA THR A 596 -19.05 0.69 36.32
C THR A 596 -18.56 0.09 35.00
N LEU A 597 -19.00 0.63 33.87
CA LEU A 597 -18.62 0.13 32.54
C LEU A 597 -17.16 0.48 32.16
N ASP A 598 -16.55 1.47 32.84
CA ASP A 598 -15.12 1.82 32.72
C ASP A 598 -14.19 0.77 33.35
N MET A 599 -14.63 0.16 34.46
CA MET A 599 -13.92 -0.91 35.16
C MET A 599 -14.91 -1.95 35.68
N PRO A 600 -15.53 -2.75 34.79
CA PRO A 600 -16.50 -3.74 35.21
C PRO A 600 -15.78 -4.82 36.00
N ALA A 601 -16.33 -5.14 37.17
CA ALA A 601 -16.00 -6.37 37.86
C ALA A 601 -16.72 -7.51 37.13
N ILE A 602 -16.01 -8.56 36.72
CA ILE A 602 -16.54 -9.61 35.86
C ILE A 602 -16.34 -10.96 36.55
N ASP A 603 -17.41 -11.70 36.75
CA ASP A 603 -17.39 -13.13 37.01
C ASP A 603 -17.99 -13.83 35.79
N PHE A 604 -17.29 -14.82 35.23
CA PHE A 604 -17.82 -15.55 34.09
C PHE A 604 -17.43 -17.03 34.10
N GLU A 605 -18.31 -17.84 33.50
CA GLU A 605 -18.11 -19.25 33.19
C GLU A 605 -18.67 -19.51 31.80
N ILE A 606 -17.86 -20.12 30.93
CA ILE A 606 -18.16 -20.40 29.53
C ILE A 606 -17.76 -21.85 29.25
N ASP A 607 -18.71 -22.66 28.80
CA ASP A 607 -18.51 -24.00 28.24
C ASP A 607 -19.01 -24.00 26.80
N SER A 608 -18.17 -24.43 25.87
CA SER A 608 -18.53 -24.51 24.47
C SER A 608 -17.95 -25.74 23.78
N LYS A 609 -18.73 -26.29 22.85
CA LYS A 609 -18.40 -27.48 22.06
C LYS A 609 -18.58 -27.17 20.59
N GLN A 610 -17.59 -27.52 19.78
CA GLN A 610 -17.57 -27.31 18.33
C GLN A 610 -17.88 -25.86 17.93
N LEU A 611 -17.30 -24.90 18.64
CA LEU A 611 -17.53 -23.48 18.41
C LEU A 611 -16.98 -23.06 17.05
N GLY A 612 -17.86 -22.67 16.14
CA GLY A 612 -17.47 -21.97 14.91
C GLY A 612 -17.80 -20.49 15.04
N LEU A 613 -16.81 -19.64 14.72
CA LEU A 613 -16.93 -18.19 14.71
C LEU A 613 -17.00 -17.65 13.26
N PRO A 614 -17.47 -16.42 13.04
CA PRO A 614 -17.41 -15.78 11.74
C PRO A 614 -15.96 -15.62 11.28
N GLY A 615 -15.69 -15.81 9.98
CA GLY A 615 -14.32 -15.75 9.45
C GLY A 615 -13.56 -17.07 9.51
N ASP A 616 -14.27 -18.19 9.39
CA ASP A 616 -13.72 -19.55 9.20
C ASP A 616 -12.90 -20.14 10.37
N LEU A 617 -12.84 -19.46 11.52
CA LEU A 617 -12.21 -19.99 12.74
C LEU A 617 -13.13 -21.01 13.42
N SER A 618 -12.63 -22.22 13.65
CA SER A 618 -13.35 -23.26 14.39
C SER A 618 -12.52 -23.87 15.51
N MET A 619 -13.20 -24.22 16.61
CA MET A 619 -12.60 -24.80 17.81
C MET A 619 -13.40 -26.04 18.23
N GLY A 620 -12.73 -27.14 18.57
CA GLY A 620 -13.38 -28.36 19.06
C GLY A 620 -14.04 -28.17 20.44
N SER A 621 -13.40 -27.44 21.35
CA SER A 621 -13.98 -27.03 22.63
C SER A 621 -13.33 -25.76 23.16
N LEU A 622 -14.09 -25.01 23.96
CA LEU A 622 -13.61 -23.84 24.70
C LEU A 622 -14.24 -23.88 26.09
N ASN A 623 -13.40 -23.99 27.12
CA ASN A 623 -13.79 -23.89 28.52
C ASN A 623 -13.07 -22.68 29.10
N ALA A 624 -13.80 -21.71 29.61
CA ALA A 624 -13.19 -20.53 30.23
C ALA A 624 -13.96 -20.14 31.49
N ALA A 625 -13.26 -19.93 32.58
CA ALA A 625 -13.82 -19.39 33.81
C ALA A 625 -12.88 -18.32 34.36
N GLY A 626 -13.43 -17.20 34.79
CA GLY A 626 -12.62 -16.09 35.25
C GLY A 626 -13.34 -15.17 36.22
N LYS A 627 -12.53 -14.49 37.02
CA LYS A 627 -12.95 -13.49 37.99
C LYS A 627 -12.02 -12.29 37.91
N LEU A 628 -12.60 -11.12 37.75
CA LEU A 628 -11.90 -9.84 37.74
C LEU A 628 -12.68 -8.88 38.62
N HIS A 629 -12.38 -8.79 39.91
CA HIS A 629 -13.00 -7.81 40.82
C HIS A 629 -12.06 -7.51 41.99
N ASP A 630 -12.16 -6.33 42.61
CA ASP A 630 -11.38 -5.95 43.81
C ASP A 630 -9.85 -6.11 43.67
N GLU A 631 -9.30 -5.72 42.52
CA GLU A 631 -7.90 -5.96 42.13
C GLU A 631 -7.48 -7.42 42.00
N ILE A 632 -8.38 -8.40 42.14
CA ILE A 632 -8.10 -9.83 41.92
C ILE A 632 -8.29 -10.13 40.44
N VAL A 633 -7.39 -10.94 39.88
CA VAL A 633 -7.52 -11.50 38.53
C VAL A 633 -7.27 -12.99 38.57
N VAL A 634 -8.29 -13.75 38.19
CA VAL A 634 -8.21 -15.20 38.00
C VAL A 634 -8.80 -15.50 36.62
N LEU A 635 -8.07 -16.27 35.82
CA LEU A 635 -8.54 -16.77 34.53
C LEU A 635 -8.06 -18.20 34.37
N LYS A 636 -8.96 -19.09 34.00
CA LYS A 636 -8.63 -20.42 33.52
C LYS A 636 -9.30 -20.60 32.17
N LEU A 637 -8.52 -20.82 31.13
CA LEU A 637 -9.00 -21.01 29.76
C LEU A 637 -8.34 -22.27 29.20
N THR A 638 -9.14 -23.13 28.58
CA THR A 638 -8.70 -24.30 27.83
C THR A 638 -9.42 -24.30 26.49
N ALA A 639 -8.68 -24.28 25.39
CA ALA A 639 -9.19 -24.39 24.03
C ALA A 639 -8.56 -25.61 23.33
N SER A 640 -9.33 -26.33 22.53
CA SER A 640 -8.85 -27.53 21.82
C SER A 640 -9.21 -27.53 20.34
N GLN A 641 -8.36 -28.13 19.50
CA GLN A 641 -8.55 -28.33 18.06
C GLN A 641 -8.90 -27.03 17.33
N VAL A 642 -8.01 -26.04 17.40
CA VAL A 642 -8.24 -24.74 16.76
C VAL A 642 -7.74 -24.77 15.32
N SER A 643 -8.59 -24.41 14.37
CA SER A 643 -8.29 -24.46 12.95
C SER A 643 -8.91 -23.29 12.18
N ASP A 644 -8.26 -22.90 11.09
CA ASP A 644 -8.72 -21.88 10.13
C ASP A 644 -9.20 -22.59 8.86
N ALA A 645 -10.52 -22.54 8.61
CA ALA A 645 -11.16 -23.19 7.47
C ALA A 645 -11.07 -22.39 6.15
N GLY A 646 -10.60 -21.14 6.16
CA GLY A 646 -10.59 -20.26 4.99
C GLY A 646 -9.45 -20.56 4.01
N LYS A 647 -8.24 -20.82 4.53
CA LYS A 647 -7.05 -21.17 3.73
C LYS A 647 -6.57 -22.60 4.03
N LYS A 648 -7.04 -23.55 3.22
CA LYS A 648 -6.60 -24.97 3.24
C LYS A 648 -6.83 -25.73 4.55
N GLN A 649 -7.83 -25.35 5.36
CA GLN A 649 -8.12 -26.01 6.65
C GLN A 649 -6.87 -26.20 7.51
N LYS A 650 -6.10 -25.12 7.69
CA LYS A 650 -4.85 -25.20 8.43
C LYS A 650 -5.16 -25.34 9.93
N LYS A 651 -4.83 -26.49 10.49
CA LYS A 651 -4.77 -26.70 11.94
C LYS A 651 -3.76 -25.72 12.53
N LEU A 652 -4.19 -24.91 13.50
CA LEU A 652 -3.33 -23.92 14.16
C LEU A 652 -2.64 -24.53 15.38
N PHE A 653 -3.41 -25.19 16.25
CA PHE A 653 -2.91 -25.90 17.43
C PHE A 653 -3.94 -26.91 17.98
N ASP A 654 -3.45 -27.94 18.67
CA ASP A 654 -4.26 -28.99 19.30
C ASP A 654 -4.89 -28.57 20.62
N GLN A 655 -4.12 -27.89 21.48
CA GLN A 655 -4.57 -27.51 22.81
C GLN A 655 -3.89 -26.23 23.26
N PHE A 656 -4.63 -25.36 23.92
CA PHE A 656 -4.12 -24.16 24.57
C PHE A 656 -4.73 -24.02 25.94
N ASP A 657 -3.91 -24.09 26.98
CA ASP A 657 -4.27 -23.84 28.36
C ASP A 657 -3.64 -22.53 28.82
N LEU A 658 -4.44 -21.68 29.44
CA LEU A 658 -4.03 -20.42 30.03
C LEU A 658 -4.58 -20.30 31.46
N GLY A 659 -3.69 -20.13 32.42
CA GLY A 659 -3.98 -19.84 33.81
C GLY A 659 -3.43 -18.48 34.20
N VAL A 660 -4.27 -17.60 34.75
CA VAL A 660 -3.86 -16.36 35.40
C VAL A 660 -4.36 -16.39 36.83
N ASP A 661 -3.50 -16.09 37.80
CA ASP A 661 -3.87 -16.06 39.21
C ASP A 661 -3.10 -14.96 39.96
N GLY A 662 -3.82 -14.19 40.78
CA GLY A 662 -3.26 -13.20 41.69
C GLY A 662 -4.03 -11.89 41.68
N LYS A 663 -3.29 -10.78 41.78
CA LYS A 663 -3.82 -9.42 41.69
C LYS A 663 -3.53 -8.80 40.33
N ILE A 664 -4.34 -7.86 39.87
CA ILE A 664 -4.14 -7.13 38.60
C ILE A 664 -2.73 -6.54 38.52
N ARG A 665 -2.25 -5.92 39.61
CA ARG A 665 -0.88 -5.36 39.71
C ARG A 665 0.21 -6.40 40.03
N GLN A 666 -0.16 -7.64 40.34
CA GLN A 666 0.76 -8.73 40.68
C GLN A 666 0.08 -10.10 40.49
N HIS A 667 0.25 -10.71 39.32
CA HIS A 667 -0.32 -11.99 38.96
C HIS A 667 0.72 -12.89 38.29
N VAL A 668 0.45 -14.18 38.32
CA VAL A 668 1.21 -15.22 37.62
C VAL A 668 0.40 -15.67 36.42
N ILE A 669 1.05 -15.75 35.26
CA ILE A 669 0.51 -16.29 34.02
C ILE A 669 1.22 -17.62 33.74
N LEU A 670 0.44 -18.65 33.50
CA LEU A 670 0.87 -19.97 33.04
C LEU A 670 0.19 -20.22 31.70
N ALA A 671 0.94 -20.48 30.64
CA ALA A 671 0.37 -20.81 29.35
C ALA A 671 1.07 -22.05 28.77
N ASP A 672 0.27 -23.03 28.38
CA ASP A 672 0.73 -24.26 27.75
C ASP A 672 0.02 -24.40 26.40
N LEU A 673 0.79 -24.41 25.31
CA LEU A 673 0.30 -24.53 23.93
C LEU A 673 0.86 -25.81 23.33
N HIS A 674 -0.02 -26.70 22.89
CA HIS A 674 0.29 -27.90 22.13
C HIS A 674 -0.07 -27.64 20.66
N ILE A 675 0.94 -27.51 19.80
CA ILE A 675 0.73 -27.21 18.38
C ILE A 675 0.44 -28.51 17.61
N ASP A 676 1.31 -29.50 17.83
CA ASP A 676 1.26 -30.87 17.32
C ASP A 676 1.98 -31.83 18.28
N ASP A 677 2.09 -33.11 17.92
CA ASP A 677 2.70 -34.16 18.75
C ASP A 677 4.18 -33.91 19.10
N GLU A 678 4.90 -33.07 18.33
CA GLU A 678 6.32 -32.76 18.53
C GLU A 678 6.56 -31.38 19.17
N GLN A 679 5.63 -30.44 18.98
CA GLN A 679 5.79 -29.04 19.33
C GLN A 679 4.86 -28.60 20.46
N THR A 680 5.49 -28.25 21.58
CA THR A 680 4.85 -27.72 22.77
C THR A 680 5.53 -26.42 23.18
N VAL A 681 4.75 -25.45 23.67
CA VAL A 681 5.26 -24.19 24.23
C VAL A 681 4.70 -24.04 25.63
N THR A 682 5.58 -23.99 26.62
CA THR A 682 5.22 -23.74 28.01
C THR A 682 5.80 -22.39 28.45
N LEU A 683 4.99 -21.52 29.01
CA LEU A 683 5.35 -20.17 29.45
C LEU A 683 4.91 -19.97 30.90
N ARG A 684 5.81 -19.46 31.74
CA ARG A 684 5.49 -18.90 33.05
C ARG A 684 5.97 -17.46 33.11
N ALA A 685 5.07 -16.55 33.41
CA ALA A 685 5.36 -15.14 33.60
C ALA A 685 4.76 -14.62 34.92
N GLU A 686 5.41 -13.65 35.54
CA GLU A 686 4.98 -13.04 36.80
C GLU A 686 5.09 -11.52 36.64
N GLY A 687 4.00 -10.79 36.84
CA GLY A 687 3.98 -9.36 36.52
C GLY A 687 2.73 -8.67 36.98
N GLY A 688 2.50 -7.46 36.47
CA GLY A 688 1.37 -6.63 36.82
C GLY A 688 0.95 -5.75 35.67
N LEU A 689 -0.36 -5.50 35.58
CA LEU A 689 -0.93 -4.54 34.65
C LEU A 689 -0.90 -3.15 35.30
N ALA A 690 -0.05 -2.26 34.78
CA ALA A 690 0.00 -0.85 35.13
C ALA A 690 -0.93 -0.05 34.21
N GLY A 691 -1.40 1.12 34.66
CA GLY A 691 -2.29 1.98 33.86
C GLY A 691 -3.75 1.51 33.77
N PHE A 692 -4.09 0.30 34.24
CA PHE A 692 -5.46 -0.25 34.22
C PHE A 692 -6.51 0.62 34.93
N THR A 693 -6.09 1.51 35.84
CA THR A 693 -6.97 2.42 36.59
C THR A 693 -6.95 3.86 36.07
N GLN A 694 -6.26 4.16 34.95
CA GLN A 694 -6.11 5.51 34.40
C GLN A 694 -6.74 5.57 33.01
N THR A 695 -7.78 6.40 32.85
CA THR A 695 -8.55 6.56 31.61
C THR A 695 -7.75 7.17 30.44
N GLU A 696 -6.62 7.84 30.72
CA GLU A 696 -5.80 8.52 29.70
C GLU A 696 -4.58 7.71 29.22
N SER A 697 -4.30 6.53 29.77
CA SER A 697 -3.10 5.76 29.42
C SER A 697 -3.44 4.31 29.14
N ALA A 698 -3.03 3.80 27.97
CA ALA A 698 -3.23 2.41 27.61
C ALA A 698 -2.59 1.49 28.68
N PRO A 699 -3.26 0.39 29.07
CA PRO A 699 -2.71 -0.53 30.05
C PRO A 699 -1.42 -1.17 29.53
N VAL A 700 -0.39 -1.16 30.37
CA VAL A 700 0.92 -1.76 30.07
C VAL A 700 1.16 -2.86 31.08
N TRP A 701 1.34 -4.08 30.59
CA TRP A 701 1.78 -5.21 31.40
C TRP A 701 3.30 -5.13 31.57
N GLU A 702 3.77 -5.08 32.81
CA GLU A 702 5.19 -5.13 33.16
C GLU A 702 5.45 -6.37 34.02
N GLY A 703 6.43 -7.19 33.65
CA GLY A 703 6.70 -8.42 34.37
C GLY A 703 7.99 -9.12 33.97
N LEU A 704 8.15 -10.31 34.53
CA LEU A 704 9.27 -11.22 34.32
C LEU A 704 8.74 -12.51 33.73
N ILE A 705 9.22 -12.90 32.55
CA ILE A 705 9.08 -14.28 32.08
C ILE A 705 10.07 -15.11 32.90
N SER A 706 9.59 -15.96 33.79
CA SER A 706 10.43 -16.79 34.67
C SER A 706 10.78 -18.14 34.05
N ALA A 707 9.94 -18.64 33.13
CA ALA A 707 10.24 -19.82 32.33
C ALA A 707 9.60 -19.72 30.94
N LEU A 708 10.32 -20.16 29.91
CA LEU A 708 9.80 -20.40 28.57
C LEU A 708 10.52 -21.65 28.03
N THR A 709 9.77 -22.62 27.56
CA THR A 709 10.30 -23.80 26.87
C THR A 709 9.48 -24.06 25.62
N VAL A 710 10.16 -24.32 24.50
CA VAL A 710 9.60 -24.71 23.21
C VAL A 710 10.24 -26.03 22.82
N THR A 711 9.45 -27.05 22.52
CA THR A 711 9.92 -28.34 21.97
C THR A 711 9.73 -28.37 20.44
N GLY A 712 10.31 -29.36 19.78
CA GLY A 712 10.28 -29.53 18.32
C GLY A 712 11.68 -29.49 17.71
N GLN A 713 11.75 -29.22 16.40
CA GLN A 713 13.00 -29.23 15.62
C GLN A 713 14.01 -28.15 16.05
N LEU A 714 13.52 -27.02 16.56
CA LEU A 714 14.35 -25.94 17.10
C LEU A 714 13.98 -25.69 18.57
N PRO A 715 14.43 -26.55 19.51
CA PRO A 715 14.02 -26.44 20.90
C PRO A 715 14.60 -25.17 21.52
N VAL A 716 13.76 -24.41 22.22
CA VAL A 716 14.14 -23.15 22.90
C VAL A 716 13.88 -23.28 24.39
N LYS A 717 14.80 -22.80 25.22
CA LYS A 717 14.62 -22.73 26.67
C LYS A 717 15.18 -21.44 27.24
N LEU A 718 14.40 -20.72 28.04
CA LEU A 718 14.87 -19.56 28.78
C LEU A 718 15.85 -19.98 29.89
N LEU A 719 17.04 -19.38 29.90
CA LEU A 719 18.12 -19.68 30.84
C LEU A 719 18.04 -18.81 32.11
N SER A 720 17.54 -17.58 31.97
CA SER A 720 17.37 -16.63 33.07
C SER A 720 16.08 -15.83 32.91
N PRO A 721 15.42 -15.41 34.00
CA PRO A 721 14.20 -14.60 33.90
C PRO A 721 14.40 -13.34 33.05
N ALA A 722 13.45 -13.05 32.17
CA ALA A 722 13.53 -11.92 31.23
C ALA A 722 12.48 -10.85 31.58
N SER A 723 12.92 -9.59 31.70
CA SER A 723 12.01 -8.46 31.94
C SER A 723 11.31 -8.08 30.65
N VAL A 724 10.00 -7.94 30.71
CA VAL A 724 9.15 -7.65 29.56
C VAL A 724 8.19 -6.53 29.91
N LYS A 725 7.98 -5.62 28.96
CA LYS A 725 6.92 -4.62 28.97
C LYS A 725 6.08 -4.76 27.71
N LEU A 726 4.77 -4.96 27.85
CA LEU A 726 3.82 -5.11 26.74
C LEU A 726 2.68 -4.10 26.92
N GLY A 727 2.53 -3.18 25.98
CA GLY A 727 1.37 -2.31 25.82
C GLY A 727 0.69 -2.55 24.47
N SER A 728 -0.40 -1.85 24.20
CA SER A 728 -1.13 -1.95 22.93
C SER A 728 -0.32 -1.46 21.71
N ASP A 729 0.62 -0.55 21.93
CA ASP A 729 1.40 0.14 20.89
C ASP A 729 2.92 -0.01 21.06
N GLN A 730 3.36 -0.74 22.08
CA GLN A 730 4.78 -0.95 22.35
C GLN A 730 5.06 -2.30 23.01
N ALA A 731 6.19 -2.90 22.64
CA ALA A 731 6.72 -4.09 23.30
C ALA A 731 8.22 -3.90 23.55
N ALA A 732 8.69 -4.23 24.75
CA ALA A 732 10.10 -4.15 25.10
C ALA A 732 10.52 -5.39 25.89
N ILE A 733 11.69 -5.91 25.55
CA ILE A 733 12.32 -7.03 26.25
C ILE A 733 13.83 -6.79 26.32
N ASP A 734 14.40 -6.94 27.52
CA ASP A 734 15.79 -6.61 27.80
C ASP A 734 16.52 -7.82 28.43
N HIS A 735 17.77 -8.04 28.03
CA HIS A 735 18.70 -9.03 28.60
C HIS A 735 18.14 -10.47 28.67
N VAL A 736 17.66 -11.01 27.55
CA VAL A 736 17.17 -12.39 27.45
C VAL A 736 18.33 -13.33 27.16
N GLN A 737 18.41 -14.45 27.89
CA GLN A 737 19.31 -15.56 27.55
C GLN A 737 18.49 -16.82 27.25
N LEU A 738 18.64 -17.36 26.06
CA LEU A 738 17.94 -18.53 25.57
C LEU A 738 18.97 -19.62 25.25
N ALA A 739 18.68 -20.87 25.61
CA ALA A 739 19.27 -22.03 24.95
C ALA A 739 18.42 -22.36 23.73
N VAL A 740 19.03 -22.47 22.56
CA VAL A 740 18.34 -22.72 21.29
C VAL A 740 19.09 -23.81 20.55
N ALA A 741 18.45 -24.96 20.31
CA ALA A 741 19.02 -26.10 19.60
C ALA A 741 20.44 -26.49 20.04
N GLY A 742 20.66 -26.55 21.37
CA GLY A 742 21.96 -26.90 21.97
C GLY A 742 22.96 -25.74 22.11
N GLY A 743 22.71 -24.60 21.47
CA GLY A 743 23.50 -23.37 21.60
C GLY A 743 22.87 -22.34 22.54
N THR A 744 23.40 -21.12 22.52
CA THR A 744 22.93 -19.99 23.34
C THR A 744 22.67 -18.76 22.49
N ALA A 745 21.54 -18.08 22.70
CA ALA A 745 21.21 -16.79 22.12
C ALA A 745 20.99 -15.76 23.25
N THR A 746 21.63 -14.61 23.13
CA THR A 746 21.47 -13.47 24.04
C THR A 746 20.84 -12.30 23.29
N ILE A 747 19.67 -11.85 23.73
CA ILE A 747 19.03 -10.62 23.26
C ILE A 747 19.36 -9.55 24.29
N GLU A 748 20.18 -8.57 23.91
CA GLU A 748 20.59 -7.50 24.83
C GLU A 748 19.44 -6.51 25.05
N LYS A 749 18.82 -6.09 23.96
CA LYS A 749 17.72 -5.14 23.95
C LYS A 749 16.84 -5.38 22.74
N THR A 750 15.54 -5.37 22.94
CA THR A 750 14.56 -5.30 21.85
C THR A 750 13.44 -4.37 22.25
N PHE A 751 13.12 -3.44 21.36
CA PHE A 751 12.00 -2.53 21.48
C PHE A 751 11.24 -2.51 20.17
N TRP A 752 9.93 -2.53 20.22
CA TRP A 752 9.05 -2.42 19.07
C TRP A 752 7.91 -1.45 19.36
N SER A 753 7.60 -0.61 18.38
CA SER A 753 6.36 0.16 18.23
C SER A 753 6.07 0.31 16.73
N PRO A 754 4.86 0.76 16.32
CA PRO A 754 4.52 0.93 14.91
C PRO A 754 5.55 1.77 14.12
N GLU A 755 6.03 2.87 14.70
CA GLU A 755 6.93 3.81 14.02
C GLU A 755 8.44 3.50 14.19
N ARG A 756 8.80 2.71 15.21
CA ARG A 756 10.21 2.45 15.54
C ARG A 756 10.41 1.10 16.19
N TRP A 757 11.45 0.40 15.78
CA TRP A 757 11.88 -0.81 16.44
C TRP A 757 13.40 -0.92 16.45
N ASN A 758 13.96 -1.64 17.41
CA ASN A 758 15.36 -2.02 17.44
C ASN A 758 15.52 -3.38 18.09
N SER A 759 16.54 -4.11 17.67
CA SER A 759 16.94 -5.36 18.31
C SER A 759 18.45 -5.51 18.21
N THR A 760 19.10 -5.80 19.34
CA THR A 760 20.52 -6.11 19.40
C THR A 760 20.74 -7.42 20.15
N GLY A 761 21.67 -8.23 19.67
CA GLY A 761 22.01 -9.48 20.32
C GLY A 761 23.05 -10.30 19.58
N GLN A 762 23.29 -11.48 20.13
CA GLN A 762 24.24 -12.44 19.59
C GLN A 762 23.79 -13.87 19.88
N PHE A 763 24.21 -14.81 19.05
CA PHE A 763 24.01 -16.24 19.29
C PHE A 763 25.31 -17.01 19.00
N ALA A 764 25.45 -18.16 19.63
CA ALA A 764 26.61 -19.03 19.51
C ALA A 764 26.16 -20.49 19.60
N ALA A 765 26.90 -21.38 18.94
CA ALA A 765 26.71 -22.82 18.96
C ALA A 765 25.29 -23.33 18.59
N ILE A 766 24.52 -22.58 17.79
CA ILE A 766 23.17 -22.99 17.37
C ILE A 766 23.28 -24.14 16.36
N GLY A 767 22.86 -25.34 16.76
CA GLY A 767 22.91 -26.54 15.92
C GLY A 767 21.70 -26.64 14.97
N LEU A 768 21.94 -26.78 13.67
CA LEU A 768 20.87 -27.04 12.70
C LEU A 768 20.75 -28.55 12.45
N HIS A 769 19.75 -29.19 13.03
CA HIS A 769 19.55 -30.64 12.91
C HIS A 769 18.91 -31.01 11.56
N PRO A 770 19.54 -31.83 10.71
CA PRO A 770 19.03 -32.18 9.38
C PRO A 770 18.01 -33.34 9.39
N GLY A 771 17.28 -33.54 10.50
CA GLY A 771 16.20 -34.55 10.60
C GLY A 771 16.64 -36.01 10.80
N SER A 772 17.94 -36.34 10.73
CA SER A 772 18.45 -37.70 10.99
C SER A 772 19.11 -37.83 12.38
N GLU A 773 18.68 -38.81 13.17
CA GLU A 773 19.31 -39.15 14.46
C GLU A 773 20.68 -39.83 14.33
N LEU A 774 21.04 -40.28 13.12
CA LEU A 774 22.30 -40.99 12.84
C LEU A 774 23.54 -40.09 12.94
N ILE A 775 23.36 -38.76 12.91
CA ILE A 775 24.47 -37.80 12.93
C ILE A 775 24.80 -37.43 14.38
N PRO A 776 26.04 -37.66 14.86
CA PRO A 776 26.45 -37.24 16.19
C PRO A 776 26.26 -35.73 16.37
N LYS A 777 25.64 -35.30 17.49
CA LYS A 777 25.33 -33.88 17.77
C LYS A 777 26.56 -32.96 17.70
N GLU A 778 27.75 -33.49 17.96
CA GLU A 778 29.03 -32.78 17.88
C GLU A 778 29.48 -32.45 16.45
N ASN A 779 28.99 -33.19 15.46
CA ASN A 779 29.34 -33.03 14.06
C ASN A 779 28.35 -32.14 13.30
N ILE A 780 27.21 -31.78 13.89
CA ILE A 780 26.18 -30.96 13.26
C ILE A 780 26.65 -29.52 13.12
N LEU A 781 26.30 -28.86 12.01
CA LEU A 781 26.62 -27.47 11.76
C LEU A 781 26.15 -26.58 12.91
N GLN A 782 27.12 -25.94 13.56
CA GLN A 782 26.90 -24.95 14.61
C GLN A 782 27.19 -23.55 14.09
N LEU A 783 26.19 -22.69 14.18
CA LEU A 783 26.26 -21.31 13.74
C LEU A 783 26.39 -20.37 14.94
N GLY A 784 27.24 -19.36 14.77
CA GLY A 784 27.34 -18.19 15.62
C GLY A 784 26.98 -16.94 14.83
N GLY A 785 26.63 -15.87 15.53
CA GLY A 785 26.26 -14.63 14.88
C GLY A 785 25.96 -13.49 15.84
N LYS A 786 25.86 -12.30 15.28
CA LYS A 786 25.48 -11.08 15.99
C LYS A 786 24.61 -10.23 15.09
N TRP A 787 23.72 -9.46 15.70
CA TRP A 787 22.87 -8.52 14.99
C TRP A 787 22.71 -7.24 15.79
N ALA A 788 22.63 -6.12 15.08
CA ALA A 788 22.24 -4.84 15.61
C ALA A 788 21.42 -4.11 14.54
N ILE A 789 20.10 -4.13 14.70
CA ILE A 789 19.16 -3.61 13.70
C ILE A 789 18.24 -2.59 14.36
N GLN A 790 17.96 -1.50 13.64
CA GLN A 790 17.06 -0.45 14.07
C GLN A 790 16.24 0.10 12.90
N SER A 791 15.06 0.60 13.22
CA SER A 791 14.24 1.36 12.30
C SER A 791 13.61 2.57 12.97
N ARG A 792 13.65 3.69 12.26
CA ARG A 792 12.89 4.93 12.51
C ARG A 792 12.42 5.50 11.18
N GLY A 793 11.57 4.76 10.49
CA GLY A 793 11.15 5.08 9.12
C GLY A 793 12.15 4.70 8.03
N SER A 794 13.42 4.46 8.36
CA SER A 794 14.44 3.84 7.51
C SER A 794 15.10 2.69 8.26
N LEU A 795 15.38 1.59 7.57
CA LEU A 795 16.09 0.42 8.10
C LEU A 795 17.60 0.67 8.14
N GLU A 796 18.22 0.46 9.29
CA GLU A 796 19.67 0.56 9.50
C GLU A 796 20.16 -0.57 10.39
N GLY A 797 21.39 -1.04 10.17
CA GLY A 797 22.01 -2.03 11.04
C GLY A 797 22.87 -3.05 10.31
N ASP A 798 23.35 -4.03 11.07
CA ASP A 798 24.17 -5.12 10.58
C ASP A 798 23.77 -6.47 11.18
N ILE A 799 23.96 -7.51 10.38
CA ILE A 799 23.78 -8.92 10.75
C ILE A 799 25.01 -9.67 10.25
N GLU A 800 25.64 -10.45 11.13
CA GLU A 800 26.72 -11.36 10.77
C GLU A 800 26.38 -12.75 11.31
N ILE A 801 26.41 -13.76 10.43
CA ILE A 801 26.22 -15.17 10.76
C ILE A 801 27.44 -15.92 10.22
N PHE A 802 28.02 -16.79 11.01
CA PHE A 802 29.19 -17.57 10.61
C PHE A 802 29.13 -18.99 11.18
N ARG A 803 29.80 -19.91 10.50
CA ARG A 803 30.04 -21.25 11.03
C ARG A 803 31.07 -21.17 12.16
N GLU A 804 30.73 -21.76 13.30
CA GLU A 804 31.67 -22.00 14.39
C GLU A 804 32.37 -23.35 14.21
N LYS A 805 31.61 -24.43 14.00
CA LYS A 805 32.10 -25.80 13.81
C LYS A 805 31.01 -26.72 13.25
N GLY A 806 31.35 -28.01 13.08
CA GLY A 806 30.44 -29.03 12.57
C GLY A 806 30.19 -28.88 11.07
N ASP A 807 29.27 -29.65 10.52
CA ASP A 807 29.02 -29.69 9.08
C ASP A 807 27.54 -29.82 8.79
N TRP A 808 27.15 -29.37 7.60
CA TRP A 808 25.82 -29.65 7.09
C TRP A 808 25.84 -31.03 6.45
N TYR A 809 24.82 -31.83 6.72
CA TYR A 809 24.66 -33.15 6.13
C TYR A 809 23.50 -33.15 5.16
N LEU A 810 23.72 -33.69 3.97
CA LEU A 810 22.66 -33.90 3.01
C LEU A 810 21.73 -35.04 3.50
N PRO A 811 20.39 -34.89 3.34
CA PRO A 811 19.45 -35.95 3.67
C PRO A 811 19.61 -37.15 2.71
N GLY A 812 19.41 -38.36 3.22
CA GLY A 812 19.51 -39.62 2.47
C GLY A 812 19.72 -40.82 3.40
N ASP A 813 19.69 -42.04 2.87
CA ASP A 813 19.91 -43.29 3.63
C ASP A 813 21.22 -43.27 4.44
N PHE A 814 22.24 -42.58 3.92
CA PHE A 814 23.50 -42.33 4.59
C PHE A 814 23.85 -40.84 4.51
N PRO A 815 23.66 -40.07 5.59
CA PRO A 815 23.91 -38.64 5.57
C PRO A 815 25.38 -38.33 5.26
N HIS A 816 25.61 -37.53 4.23
CA HIS A 816 26.96 -37.12 3.78
C HIS A 816 27.26 -35.67 4.19
N ALA A 817 28.43 -35.45 4.77
CA ALA A 817 28.90 -34.12 5.16
C ALA A 817 29.28 -33.28 3.93
N LEU A 818 28.98 -31.98 3.95
CA LEU A 818 29.35 -31.05 2.88
C LEU A 818 30.81 -30.58 2.95
N GLY A 819 31.57 -30.95 3.98
CA GLY A 819 32.97 -30.56 4.15
C GLY A 819 33.13 -29.05 4.36
N ILE A 820 32.19 -28.38 5.04
CA ILE A 820 32.21 -26.93 5.18
C ILE A 820 33.41 -26.51 6.04
N ASN A 821 34.33 -25.76 5.46
CA ASN A 821 35.50 -25.19 6.15
C ASN A 821 35.20 -23.79 6.70
N ALA A 822 34.56 -22.93 5.90
CA ALA A 822 34.13 -21.60 6.29
C ALA A 822 32.77 -21.27 5.69
N LEU A 823 31.90 -20.64 6.47
CA LEU A 823 30.62 -20.11 6.01
C LEU A 823 30.42 -18.79 6.73
N THR A 824 30.21 -17.72 5.98
CA THR A 824 29.92 -16.38 6.53
C THR A 824 28.83 -15.72 5.71
N PHE A 825 27.84 -15.15 6.38
CA PHE A 825 26.83 -14.29 5.82
C PHE A 825 26.86 -12.94 6.54
N ARG A 826 26.95 -11.85 5.80
CA ARG A 826 26.91 -10.49 6.33
C ARG A 826 25.86 -9.68 5.59
N ALA A 827 24.98 -9.01 6.31
CA ALA A 827 24.04 -8.05 5.76
C ALA A 827 24.19 -6.71 6.47
N GLN A 828 24.23 -5.61 5.71
CA GLN A 828 24.34 -4.26 6.24
C GLN A 828 23.30 -3.36 5.57
N ALA A 829 22.45 -2.73 6.39
CA ALA A 829 21.48 -1.73 5.99
C ALA A 829 21.98 -0.34 6.38
N GLY A 830 22.03 0.59 5.43
CA GLY A 830 22.42 1.97 5.67
C GLY A 830 22.51 2.77 4.38
N ASN A 831 22.45 4.10 4.47
CA ASN A 831 22.50 5.01 3.31
C ASN A 831 21.43 4.70 2.22
N GLY A 832 20.25 4.21 2.62
CA GLY A 832 19.16 3.86 1.70
C GLY A 832 19.37 2.57 0.90
N GLN A 833 20.33 1.72 1.26
CA GLN A 833 20.55 0.40 0.65
C GLN A 833 20.82 -0.69 1.68
N LEU A 834 20.33 -1.90 1.40
CA LEU A 834 20.67 -3.14 2.09
C LEU A 834 21.65 -3.90 1.20
N THR A 835 22.84 -4.19 1.73
CA THR A 835 23.86 -5.00 1.04
C THR A 835 24.05 -6.32 1.78
N GLY A 836 24.07 -7.43 1.05
CA GLY A 836 24.30 -8.77 1.58
C GLY A 836 25.51 -9.41 0.93
N GLN A 837 26.31 -10.15 1.71
CA GLN A 837 27.48 -10.89 1.25
C GLN A 837 27.43 -12.30 1.85
N PHE A 838 27.61 -13.31 1.02
CA PHE A 838 27.66 -14.71 1.41
C PHE A 838 28.95 -15.34 0.88
N GLU A 839 29.69 -16.00 1.77
CA GLU A 839 30.94 -16.69 1.46
C GLU A 839 30.87 -18.11 2.02
N LEU A 840 31.13 -19.11 1.17
CA LEU A 840 31.21 -20.52 1.53
C LEU A 840 32.52 -21.10 0.98
N VAL A 841 33.25 -21.80 1.84
CA VAL A 841 34.41 -22.63 1.48
C VAL A 841 34.11 -24.03 1.97
N SER A 842 33.97 -24.97 1.05
CA SER A 842 33.65 -26.38 1.30
C SER A 842 34.64 -27.28 0.56
N GLU A 843 34.98 -28.41 1.15
CA GLU A 843 35.82 -29.45 0.54
C GLU A 843 35.17 -30.04 -0.71
N HIS A 844 33.84 -30.24 -0.67
CA HIS A 844 33.10 -30.91 -1.74
C HIS A 844 32.48 -29.93 -2.76
N ILE A 845 31.95 -28.78 -2.33
CA ILE A 845 31.32 -27.76 -3.21
C ILE A 845 32.35 -26.74 -3.74
N GLY A 846 33.47 -26.55 -3.03
CA GLY A 846 34.47 -25.53 -3.35
C GLY A 846 34.14 -24.14 -2.78
N ASN A 847 34.33 -23.10 -3.59
CA ASN A 847 34.22 -21.70 -3.17
C ASN A 847 32.98 -21.04 -3.77
N VAL A 848 32.08 -20.54 -2.92
CA VAL A 848 30.91 -19.75 -3.31
C VAL A 848 31.04 -18.35 -2.74
N ASN A 849 30.88 -17.34 -3.59
CA ASN A 849 30.81 -15.95 -3.19
C ASN A 849 29.59 -15.30 -3.84
N ALA A 850 28.69 -14.75 -3.04
CA ALA A 850 27.53 -14.01 -3.53
C ALA A 850 27.45 -12.62 -2.90
N LYS A 851 27.04 -11.63 -3.68
CA LYS A 851 26.78 -10.25 -3.23
C LYS A 851 25.44 -9.79 -3.76
N ILE A 852 24.61 -9.22 -2.89
CA ILE A 852 23.30 -8.67 -3.25
C ILE A 852 23.15 -7.25 -2.72
N ALA A 853 22.41 -6.41 -3.43
CA ALA A 853 22.11 -5.04 -3.06
C ALA A 853 20.65 -4.71 -3.41
N LEU A 854 19.95 -4.12 -2.45
CA LEU A 854 18.53 -3.75 -2.52
C LEU A 854 18.38 -2.30 -2.02
N PRO A 855 17.57 -1.43 -2.65
CA PRO A 855 17.24 -0.14 -2.07
C PRO A 855 16.29 -0.32 -0.88
N ILE A 856 16.44 0.54 0.13
CA ILE A 856 15.58 0.60 1.32
C ILE A 856 14.62 1.77 1.12
N ALA A 857 13.31 1.51 1.04
CA ALA A 857 12.30 2.54 0.99
C ALA A 857 12.04 3.12 2.39
N TYR A 858 11.74 4.42 2.49
CA TYR A 858 11.21 4.98 3.73
C TYR A 858 9.79 4.46 3.96
N SER A 859 9.51 3.95 5.16
CA SER A 859 8.20 3.43 5.51
C SER A 859 7.88 3.62 6.99
N LYS A 860 6.73 4.27 7.27
CA LYS A 860 6.18 4.38 8.63
C LYS A 860 5.54 3.07 9.12
N THR A 861 5.20 2.16 8.20
CA THR A 861 4.52 0.88 8.47
C THR A 861 5.49 -0.31 8.43
N ASN A 862 6.80 -0.06 8.46
CA ASN A 862 7.86 -1.07 8.38
C ASN A 862 7.90 -1.91 7.09
N ASN A 863 7.26 -1.47 6.00
CA ASN A 863 7.39 -2.08 4.68
C ASN A 863 8.54 -1.44 3.88
N PHE A 864 9.78 -1.83 4.18
CA PHE A 864 11.00 -1.25 3.56
C PHE A 864 11.28 -1.77 2.14
N PHE A 865 10.66 -2.89 1.77
CA PHE A 865 10.86 -3.57 0.48
C PHE A 865 9.49 -3.90 -0.15
N PRO A 866 8.76 -2.90 -0.66
CA PRO A 866 7.48 -3.14 -1.32
C PRO A 866 7.64 -4.04 -2.55
N SER A 867 6.54 -4.68 -2.97
CA SER A 867 6.53 -5.50 -4.19
C SER A 867 7.07 -4.72 -5.39
N GLY A 868 7.95 -5.34 -6.16
CA GLY A 868 8.68 -4.70 -7.26
C GLY A 868 10.01 -4.02 -6.89
N THR A 869 10.48 -4.14 -5.65
CA THR A 869 11.80 -3.61 -5.23
C THR A 869 12.91 -4.17 -6.15
N PRO A 870 13.75 -3.31 -6.79
CA PRO A 870 14.78 -3.79 -7.71
C PRO A 870 15.90 -4.51 -6.97
N LEU A 871 16.31 -5.66 -7.50
CA LEU A 871 17.37 -6.51 -6.96
C LEU A 871 18.59 -6.46 -7.89
N ASN A 872 19.77 -6.23 -7.34
CA ASN A 872 21.03 -6.34 -8.07
C ASN A 872 22.01 -7.22 -7.29
N GLY A 873 22.77 -8.07 -7.98
CA GLY A 873 23.76 -8.92 -7.32
C GLY A 873 24.68 -9.67 -8.27
N GLU A 874 25.62 -10.39 -7.68
CA GLU A 874 26.60 -11.24 -8.36
C GLU A 874 26.77 -12.55 -7.57
N LEU A 875 26.93 -13.66 -8.28
CA LEU A 875 27.18 -14.99 -7.72
C LEU A 875 28.34 -15.63 -8.49
N ASN A 876 29.35 -16.06 -7.75
CA ASN A 876 30.50 -16.79 -8.29
C ASN A 876 30.63 -18.11 -7.55
N LEU A 877 30.66 -19.22 -8.29
CA LEU A 877 30.87 -20.56 -7.78
C LEU A 877 32.08 -21.16 -8.51
N LYS A 878 33.04 -21.70 -7.76
CA LYS A 878 34.15 -22.49 -8.28
C LYS A 878 34.21 -23.80 -7.51
N THR A 879 33.81 -24.88 -8.15
CA THR A 879 33.90 -26.22 -7.58
C THR A 879 35.11 -26.96 -8.18
N PRO A 880 36.00 -27.52 -7.34
CA PRO A 880 37.16 -28.26 -7.81
C PRO A 880 36.78 -29.63 -8.36
N ASP A 881 35.68 -30.21 -7.90
CA ASP A 881 35.18 -31.51 -8.34
C ASP A 881 33.64 -31.56 -8.25
N LEU A 882 32.98 -32.36 -9.09
CA LEU A 882 31.52 -32.48 -9.14
C LEU A 882 30.96 -33.71 -8.42
N SER A 883 31.79 -34.57 -7.83
CA SER A 883 31.35 -35.80 -7.15
C SER A 883 30.31 -35.60 -6.04
N TRP A 884 30.17 -34.40 -5.49
CA TRP A 884 29.11 -34.08 -4.53
C TRP A 884 27.70 -34.24 -5.12
N LEU A 885 27.54 -34.19 -6.45
CA LEU A 885 26.28 -34.43 -7.14
C LEU A 885 25.85 -35.91 -7.10
N ASP A 886 26.78 -36.84 -6.89
CA ASP A 886 26.52 -38.28 -6.84
C ASP A 886 25.58 -38.65 -5.70
N HIS A 887 25.49 -37.78 -4.68
CA HIS A 887 24.66 -37.96 -3.50
C HIS A 887 23.25 -37.37 -3.62
N LEU A 888 22.99 -36.55 -4.64
CA LEU A 888 21.69 -35.90 -4.84
C LEU A 888 20.74 -36.69 -5.76
N VAL A 889 21.28 -37.66 -6.50
CA VAL A 889 20.54 -38.52 -7.42
C VAL A 889 20.65 -39.94 -6.89
N ASP A 890 19.56 -40.72 -6.90
CA ASP A 890 19.50 -42.08 -6.33
C ASP A 890 20.55 -43.03 -6.93
N GLY A 891 21.75 -43.05 -6.33
CA GLY A 891 22.75 -44.13 -6.33
C GLY A 891 23.43 -44.55 -7.64
N THR A 892 22.97 -44.13 -8.82
CA THR A 892 23.45 -44.69 -10.11
C THR A 892 24.40 -43.78 -10.89
N LEU A 893 24.58 -42.53 -10.47
CA LEU A 893 25.38 -41.54 -11.17
C LEU A 893 26.75 -41.36 -10.50
N GLN A 894 27.81 -41.32 -11.32
CA GLN A 894 29.14 -40.87 -10.91
C GLN A 894 29.54 -39.66 -11.74
N SER A 895 29.96 -38.59 -11.07
CA SER A 895 30.32 -37.32 -11.68
C SER A 895 31.63 -36.76 -11.10
N GLY A 896 32.34 -35.98 -11.90
CA GLY A 896 33.62 -35.41 -11.49
C GLY A 896 34.06 -34.25 -12.37
N GLY A 897 35.15 -33.59 -11.98
CA GLY A 897 35.77 -32.49 -12.73
C GLY A 897 35.41 -31.09 -12.24
N GLU A 898 36.10 -30.09 -12.79
CA GLU A 898 36.01 -28.69 -12.33
C GLU A 898 34.84 -27.96 -13.00
N LEU A 899 34.11 -27.15 -12.23
CA LEU A 899 33.07 -26.28 -12.75
C LEU A 899 33.18 -24.86 -12.17
N GLU A 900 33.11 -23.86 -13.04
CA GLU A 900 33.07 -22.45 -12.69
C GLU A 900 31.80 -21.81 -13.24
N LEU A 901 31.05 -21.13 -12.37
CA LEU A 901 29.84 -20.39 -12.69
C LEU A 901 30.00 -18.95 -12.25
N GLN A 902 29.65 -18.04 -13.16
CA GLN A 902 29.60 -16.60 -12.89
C GLN A 902 28.23 -16.08 -13.32
N ALA A 903 27.48 -15.51 -12.38
CA ALA A 903 26.12 -15.02 -12.61
C ALA A 903 25.97 -13.58 -12.09
N LYS A 904 25.21 -12.78 -12.83
CA LYS A 904 24.63 -11.52 -12.36
C LYS A 904 23.16 -11.74 -12.04
N ILE A 905 22.73 -11.14 -10.94
CA ILE A 905 21.35 -11.17 -10.45
C ILE A 905 20.77 -9.78 -10.70
N ALA A 906 19.60 -9.73 -11.34
CA ALA A 906 18.88 -8.50 -11.70
C ALA A 906 17.37 -8.70 -11.49
N GLY A 907 16.55 -7.71 -11.88
CA GLY A 907 15.09 -7.81 -11.81
C GLY A 907 14.52 -7.23 -10.52
N THR A 908 13.50 -7.86 -9.98
CA THR A 908 12.84 -7.44 -8.73
C THR A 908 12.93 -8.53 -7.67
N LEU A 909 12.73 -8.18 -6.40
CA LEU A 909 12.73 -9.15 -5.30
C LEU A 909 11.73 -10.30 -5.51
N ASP A 910 10.58 -10.00 -6.13
CA ASP A 910 9.54 -10.99 -6.44
C ASP A 910 9.82 -11.82 -7.70
N LYS A 911 10.69 -11.33 -8.59
CA LYS A 911 11.06 -11.97 -9.87
C LYS A 911 12.55 -11.75 -10.16
N PRO A 912 13.45 -12.50 -9.49
CA PRO A 912 14.88 -12.40 -9.73
C PRO A 912 15.22 -13.00 -11.10
N VAL A 913 16.04 -12.27 -11.86
CA VAL A 913 16.56 -12.70 -13.17
C VAL A 913 18.05 -13.00 -13.04
N PHE A 914 18.46 -14.19 -13.46
CA PHE A 914 19.85 -14.63 -13.45
C PHE A 914 20.41 -14.64 -14.87
N GLN A 915 21.60 -14.07 -15.07
CA GLN A 915 22.28 -14.08 -16.36
C GLN A 915 23.77 -14.33 -16.17
N GLY A 916 24.38 -15.19 -16.99
CA GLY A 916 25.77 -15.58 -16.74
C GLY A 916 26.34 -16.64 -17.66
N SER A 917 27.46 -17.21 -17.23
CA SER A 917 28.19 -18.25 -17.95
C SER A 917 28.62 -19.38 -17.02
N VAL A 918 28.63 -20.58 -17.58
CA VAL A 918 29.09 -21.81 -16.92
C VAL A 918 30.18 -22.42 -17.78
N THR A 919 31.32 -22.70 -17.16
CA THR A 919 32.45 -23.38 -17.81
C THR A 919 32.86 -24.60 -16.99
N GLY A 920 33.07 -25.73 -17.66
CA GLY A 920 33.52 -26.96 -17.02
C GLY A 920 34.75 -27.55 -17.70
N LYS A 921 35.65 -28.15 -16.93
CA LYS A 921 36.90 -28.74 -17.40
C LYS A 921 37.12 -30.10 -16.76
N GLN A 922 37.68 -31.04 -17.54
CA GLN A 922 37.94 -32.41 -17.10
C GLN A 922 36.70 -33.07 -16.50
N LEU A 923 35.52 -32.73 -17.02
CA LEU A 923 34.26 -33.29 -16.54
C LEU A 923 34.26 -34.81 -16.77
N ALA A 924 33.84 -35.56 -15.77
CA ALA A 924 33.64 -37.00 -15.86
C ALA A 924 32.18 -37.31 -15.55
N PHE A 925 31.62 -38.25 -16.29
CA PHE A 925 30.25 -38.72 -16.14
C PHE A 925 30.22 -40.21 -16.43
N ALA A 926 29.83 -41.01 -15.45
CA ALA A 926 29.70 -42.44 -15.59
C ALA A 926 28.37 -42.94 -15.05
N LEU A 927 27.80 -43.91 -15.76
CA LEU A 927 26.62 -44.66 -15.39
C LEU A 927 27.03 -46.14 -15.33
N PRO A 928 27.59 -46.60 -14.21
CA PRO A 928 28.22 -47.92 -14.12
C PRO A 928 27.28 -49.08 -14.43
N GLU A 929 26.02 -48.99 -13.99
CA GLU A 929 25.00 -50.02 -14.25
C GLU A 929 24.62 -50.12 -15.73
N GLN A 930 24.67 -49.00 -16.46
CA GLN A 930 24.40 -48.94 -17.89
C GLN A 930 25.67 -49.10 -18.73
N GLY A 931 26.84 -49.20 -18.10
CA GLY A 931 28.13 -49.41 -18.75
C GLY A 931 28.64 -48.20 -19.56
N LEU A 932 28.13 -47.00 -19.30
CA LEU A 932 28.57 -45.77 -19.97
C LEU A 932 29.64 -45.08 -19.11
N ASN A 933 30.78 -44.77 -19.73
CA ASN A 933 31.81 -43.94 -19.11
C ASN A 933 32.25 -42.84 -20.08
N LEU A 934 32.23 -41.59 -19.60
CA LEU A 934 32.58 -40.38 -20.33
C LEU A 934 33.58 -39.56 -19.51
N ASP A 935 34.74 -39.30 -20.08
CA ASP A 935 35.87 -38.63 -19.43
C ASP A 935 36.30 -37.38 -20.21
N GLN A 936 37.18 -36.58 -19.60
CA GLN A 936 37.84 -35.41 -20.22
C GLN A 936 36.85 -34.38 -20.80
N GLY A 937 35.70 -34.22 -20.15
CA GLY A 937 34.63 -33.36 -20.61
C GLY A 937 34.96 -31.87 -20.54
N GLN A 938 34.45 -31.11 -21.51
CA GLN A 938 34.55 -29.65 -21.56
C GLN A 938 33.17 -29.05 -21.80
N LEU A 939 32.76 -28.13 -20.93
CA LEU A 939 31.50 -27.40 -21.01
C LEU A 939 31.75 -25.91 -21.23
N ALA A 940 31.07 -25.34 -22.20
CA ALA A 940 30.86 -23.90 -22.33
C ALA A 940 29.36 -23.65 -22.53
N ALA A 941 28.75 -22.92 -21.60
CA ALA A 941 27.35 -22.57 -21.62
C ALA A 941 27.09 -21.15 -21.09
N ARG A 942 25.96 -20.57 -21.50
CA ARG A 942 25.48 -19.25 -21.08
C ARG A 942 24.03 -19.37 -20.69
N PHE A 943 23.58 -18.60 -19.70
CA PHE A 943 22.18 -18.60 -19.30
C PHE A 943 21.64 -17.18 -19.15
N ASP A 944 20.34 -17.05 -19.39
CA ASP A 944 19.56 -15.83 -19.21
C ASP A 944 18.20 -16.13 -18.55
N GLU A 945 17.25 -15.18 -18.62
CA GLU A 945 15.92 -15.33 -18.02
C GLU A 945 15.09 -16.50 -18.59
N SER A 946 15.41 -16.93 -19.80
CA SER A 946 14.58 -17.86 -20.59
C SER A 946 15.16 -19.26 -20.65
N ALA A 947 16.50 -19.40 -20.75
CA ALA A 947 17.14 -20.69 -20.96
C ALA A 947 18.63 -20.73 -20.57
N LEU A 948 19.14 -21.95 -20.37
CA LEU A 948 20.56 -22.31 -20.41
C LEU A 948 20.92 -22.75 -21.84
N HIS A 949 21.71 -21.94 -22.53
CA HIS A 949 22.29 -22.23 -23.83
C HIS A 949 23.62 -22.96 -23.69
N ILE A 950 23.66 -24.22 -24.13
CA ILE A 950 24.87 -25.03 -24.19
C ILE A 950 25.55 -24.76 -25.54
N ASP A 951 26.58 -23.91 -25.52
CA ASP A 951 27.38 -23.59 -26.71
C ASP A 951 28.18 -24.83 -27.16
N ARG A 952 28.75 -25.57 -26.19
CA ARG A 952 29.41 -26.85 -26.43
C ARG A 952 29.56 -27.66 -25.14
N LEU A 953 29.15 -28.92 -25.17
CA LEU A 953 29.48 -29.91 -24.14
C LEU A 953 30.07 -31.13 -24.83
N HIS A 954 31.37 -31.36 -24.66
CA HIS A 954 32.10 -32.42 -25.34
C HIS A 954 32.74 -33.36 -24.33
N PHE A 955 32.52 -34.66 -24.46
CA PHE A 955 33.18 -35.71 -23.67
C PHE A 955 33.97 -36.67 -24.58
N VAL A 956 34.99 -37.30 -24.01
CA VAL A 956 35.72 -38.42 -24.61
C VAL A 956 35.19 -39.72 -24.01
N SER A 957 34.74 -40.64 -24.85
CA SER A 957 34.41 -42.01 -24.40
C SER A 957 35.70 -42.84 -24.47
N PRO A 958 36.25 -43.31 -23.33
CA PRO A 958 37.47 -44.09 -23.32
C PRO A 958 37.31 -45.35 -24.17
N GLN A 959 38.36 -45.67 -24.93
CA GLN A 959 38.36 -46.87 -25.74
C GLN A 959 38.40 -48.12 -24.85
N GLU A 960 37.36 -48.94 -24.96
CA GLU A 960 37.30 -50.23 -24.28
C GLU A 960 37.65 -51.37 -25.23
N SER A 961 38.63 -52.18 -24.83
CA SER A 961 39.06 -53.32 -25.65
C SER A 961 37.92 -54.32 -25.80
N PRO A 962 37.69 -54.88 -27.01
CA PRO A 962 36.67 -55.89 -27.20
C PRO A 962 36.95 -57.11 -26.30
N PRO A 963 35.92 -57.72 -25.70
CA PRO A 963 36.11 -58.90 -24.85
C PRO A 963 36.81 -60.02 -25.62
N GLN A 964 37.61 -60.84 -24.92
CA GLN A 964 38.31 -61.99 -25.53
C GLN A 964 37.31 -63.09 -25.92
N ASP A 965 36.57 -62.85 -27.00
CA ASP A 965 35.54 -63.73 -27.52
C ASP A 965 35.93 -64.27 -28.90
N ARG A 966 35.57 -65.52 -29.17
CA ARG A 966 35.80 -66.15 -30.46
C ARG A 966 35.05 -65.42 -31.59
N LEU A 967 33.89 -64.84 -31.31
CA LEU A 967 33.08 -64.10 -32.28
C LEU A 967 33.74 -62.82 -32.76
N LEU A 968 34.59 -62.20 -31.92
CA LEU A 968 35.23 -60.92 -32.21
C LEU A 968 36.63 -61.04 -32.84
N LYS A 969 37.14 -62.26 -33.09
CA LYS A 969 38.51 -62.50 -33.62
C LYS A 969 38.84 -61.86 -34.98
N LYS A 970 37.82 -61.44 -35.75
CA LYS A 970 37.96 -60.80 -37.07
C LYS A 970 37.37 -59.39 -37.11
N LEU A 971 37.18 -58.75 -35.94
CA LEU A 971 36.63 -57.41 -35.83
C LEU A 971 37.49 -56.41 -36.60
N LYS A 972 36.85 -55.49 -37.35
CA LYS A 972 37.50 -54.37 -38.00
C LYS A 972 36.83 -53.09 -37.50
N LEU A 973 37.35 -52.56 -36.40
CA LEU A 973 36.93 -51.31 -35.80
C LEU A 973 38.13 -50.37 -35.80
N ASP A 974 37.89 -49.06 -36.00
CA ASP A 974 38.94 -48.05 -35.93
C ASP A 974 39.47 -47.93 -34.50
N ASP A 975 40.78 -47.96 -34.34
CA ASP A 975 41.50 -47.95 -33.06
C ASP A 975 41.59 -46.51 -32.53
N LYS A 976 40.45 -45.94 -32.12
CA LYS A 976 40.34 -44.56 -31.61
C LYS A 976 39.40 -44.46 -30.39
N PRO A 977 39.65 -43.51 -29.46
CA PRO A 977 38.67 -43.13 -28.46
C PRO A 977 37.43 -42.51 -29.11
N GLY A 978 36.27 -42.65 -28.46
CA GLY A 978 35.03 -42.06 -28.90
C GLY A 978 34.83 -40.64 -28.39
N SER A 979 33.79 -39.97 -28.87
CA SER A 979 33.38 -38.66 -28.40
C SER A 979 31.86 -38.50 -28.35
N VAL A 980 31.39 -37.72 -27.40
CA VAL A 980 29.99 -37.26 -27.29
C VAL A 980 30.00 -35.74 -27.36
N GLU A 981 29.23 -35.15 -28.27
CA GLU A 981 29.04 -33.70 -28.36
C GLU A 981 27.57 -33.34 -28.20
N ILE A 982 27.28 -32.42 -27.27
CA ILE A 982 25.94 -31.96 -26.92
C ILE A 982 25.88 -30.44 -27.11
N THR A 983 24.85 -29.97 -27.82
CA THR A 983 24.56 -28.54 -28.04
C THR A 983 23.05 -28.29 -27.93
N GLY A 984 22.64 -27.07 -27.61
CA GLY A 984 21.21 -26.72 -27.57
C GLY A 984 20.84 -25.75 -26.46
N SER A 985 19.57 -25.74 -26.08
CA SER A 985 19.01 -24.86 -25.05
C SER A 985 18.09 -25.62 -24.10
N LEU A 986 18.28 -25.43 -22.80
CA LEU A 986 17.38 -25.92 -21.75
C LEU A 986 16.57 -24.73 -21.24
N GLY A 987 15.27 -24.67 -21.57
CA GLY A 987 14.38 -23.62 -21.08
C GLY A 987 14.22 -23.67 -19.55
N PHE A 988 13.97 -22.53 -18.93
CA PHE A 988 13.54 -22.44 -17.53
C PHE A 988 12.01 -22.23 -17.46
N SER A 989 11.33 -22.80 -16.46
CA SER A 989 9.86 -22.74 -16.31
C SER A 989 9.11 -23.42 -17.49
N GLU A 990 7.99 -22.86 -17.96
CA GLU A 990 7.18 -23.37 -19.10
C GLU A 990 7.87 -23.26 -20.48
N ASN A 991 9.17 -22.96 -20.54
CA ASN A 991 9.90 -22.82 -21.81
C ASN A 991 10.34 -24.17 -22.36
N ALA A 992 10.32 -24.32 -23.69
CA ALA A 992 10.73 -25.56 -24.35
C ALA A 992 12.23 -25.84 -24.19
N HIS A 993 12.58 -27.09 -23.91
CA HIS A 993 13.95 -27.61 -23.96
C HIS A 993 14.22 -28.22 -25.33
N GLN A 994 15.42 -28.02 -25.87
CA GLN A 994 15.86 -28.63 -27.12
C GLN A 994 17.36 -28.92 -27.07
N LEU A 995 17.74 -30.19 -27.14
CA LEU A 995 19.12 -30.67 -27.17
C LEU A 995 19.40 -31.44 -28.47
N SER A 996 20.61 -31.31 -28.98
CA SER A 996 21.16 -32.12 -30.07
C SER A 996 22.41 -32.83 -29.56
N VAL A 997 22.46 -34.14 -29.76
CA VAL A 997 23.53 -35.03 -29.28
C VAL A 997 24.13 -35.74 -30.48
N VAL A 998 25.45 -35.72 -30.61
CA VAL A 998 26.22 -36.42 -31.64
C VAL A 998 27.17 -37.39 -30.95
N LEU A 999 27.10 -38.66 -31.34
CA LEU A 999 27.90 -39.76 -30.83
C LEU A 999 28.86 -40.22 -31.92
N ASP A 1000 30.15 -40.33 -31.61
CA ASP A 1000 31.18 -40.93 -32.47
C ASP A 1000 31.90 -42.01 -31.65
N HIS A 1001 31.69 -43.29 -31.97
CA HIS A 1001 32.32 -44.44 -31.34
C HIS A 1001 32.19 -44.47 -29.80
N VAL A 1002 30.98 -44.25 -29.27
CA VAL A 1002 30.72 -44.32 -27.82
C VAL A 1002 30.67 -45.77 -27.35
N TYR A 1003 31.44 -46.08 -26.32
CA TYR A 1003 31.57 -47.43 -25.77
C TYR A 1003 30.57 -47.63 -24.61
N LEU A 1004 29.67 -48.60 -24.75
CA LEU A 1004 28.74 -49.07 -23.73
C LEU A 1004 29.14 -50.49 -23.31
N VAL A 1005 29.68 -50.63 -22.11
CA VAL A 1005 30.35 -51.86 -21.66
C VAL A 1005 29.89 -52.27 -20.27
N HIS A 1006 29.16 -53.38 -20.20
CA HIS A 1006 28.72 -53.97 -18.94
C HIS A 1006 29.04 -55.47 -18.94
N PRO A 1007 30.28 -55.89 -18.63
CA PRO A 1007 30.68 -57.28 -18.68
C PRO A 1007 30.02 -58.10 -17.55
N PRO A 1008 29.54 -59.33 -17.81
CA PRO A 1008 29.64 -60.08 -19.06
C PRO A 1008 28.49 -59.83 -20.05
N HIS A 1009 27.56 -58.93 -19.76
CA HIS A 1009 26.29 -58.78 -20.45
C HIS A 1009 26.39 -58.18 -21.85
N TYR A 1010 27.08 -57.05 -22.03
CA TYR A 1010 27.23 -56.45 -23.34
C TYR A 1010 28.51 -55.61 -23.48
N TRP A 1011 28.95 -55.49 -24.73
CA TRP A 1011 29.97 -54.56 -25.20
C TRP A 1011 29.48 -54.00 -26.53
N ILE A 1012 29.17 -52.71 -26.61
CA ILE A 1012 28.58 -52.07 -27.79
C ILE A 1012 29.36 -50.79 -28.08
N VAL A 1013 29.65 -50.55 -29.36
CA VAL A 1013 30.23 -49.30 -29.87
C VAL A 1013 29.19 -48.66 -30.78
N ALA A 1014 28.76 -47.44 -30.46
CA ALA A 1014 27.67 -46.78 -31.15
C ALA A 1014 28.06 -45.37 -31.64
N SER A 1015 27.60 -45.03 -32.85
CA SER A 1015 27.71 -43.71 -33.45
C SER A 1015 26.35 -43.27 -33.97
N GLY A 1016 26.04 -41.97 -33.94
CA GLY A 1016 24.73 -41.49 -34.34
C GLY A 1016 24.47 -40.03 -34.01
N ALA A 1017 23.30 -39.54 -34.37
CA ALA A 1017 22.83 -38.21 -33.99
C ALA A 1017 21.40 -38.30 -33.49
N SER A 1018 21.08 -37.56 -32.44
CA SER A 1018 19.75 -37.52 -31.85
C SER A 1018 19.38 -36.11 -31.41
N THR A 1019 18.09 -35.81 -31.42
CA THR A 1019 17.51 -34.59 -30.86
C THR A 1019 16.49 -34.93 -29.80
N ALA A 1020 16.51 -34.19 -28.70
CA ALA A 1020 15.55 -34.31 -27.61
C ALA A 1020 14.85 -32.96 -27.43
N LYS A 1021 13.53 -32.94 -27.45
CA LYS A 1021 12.70 -31.75 -27.20
C LYS A 1021 11.76 -32.02 -26.05
N MET A 1022 11.63 -31.09 -25.12
CA MET A 1022 10.68 -31.22 -24.01
C MET A 1022 9.83 -29.97 -23.86
N PHE A 1023 8.52 -30.13 -23.76
CA PHE A 1023 7.56 -29.06 -23.51
C PHE A 1023 6.34 -29.62 -22.75
N ASN A 1024 5.88 -28.93 -21.70
CA ASN A 1024 4.75 -29.36 -20.86
C ASN A 1024 4.85 -30.81 -20.38
N ASN A 1025 6.03 -31.20 -19.89
CA ASN A 1025 6.30 -32.53 -19.37
C ASN A 1025 6.17 -33.68 -20.41
N VAL A 1026 6.17 -33.34 -21.71
CA VAL A 1026 6.29 -34.29 -22.83
C VAL A 1026 7.70 -34.20 -23.39
N LEU A 1027 8.45 -35.31 -23.41
CA LEU A 1027 9.79 -35.44 -23.95
C LEU A 1027 9.74 -36.20 -25.28
N ASP A 1028 9.89 -35.48 -26.40
CA ASP A 1028 10.08 -36.07 -27.72
C ASP A 1028 11.56 -36.35 -27.97
N PHE A 1029 11.93 -37.62 -28.11
CA PHE A 1029 13.27 -38.07 -28.48
C PHE A 1029 13.25 -38.65 -29.88
N ASP A 1030 14.07 -38.10 -30.77
CA ASP A 1030 14.20 -38.52 -32.16
C ASP A 1030 15.69 -38.79 -32.47
N GLY A 1031 16.05 -39.92 -33.05
CA GLY A 1031 17.47 -40.18 -33.35
C GLY A 1031 17.80 -41.36 -34.25
N ASP A 1032 18.92 -41.24 -34.95
CA ASP A 1032 19.51 -42.26 -35.81
C ASP A 1032 20.80 -42.79 -35.16
N ILE A 1033 20.79 -44.04 -34.70
CA ILE A 1033 21.91 -44.67 -33.99
C ILE A 1033 22.36 -45.92 -34.75
N THR A 1034 23.66 -46.02 -35.04
CA THR A 1034 24.29 -47.18 -35.65
C THR A 1034 25.24 -47.86 -34.66
N ALA A 1035 25.10 -49.16 -34.48
CA ALA A 1035 26.08 -49.96 -33.77
C ALA A 1035 27.24 -50.32 -34.72
N ASP A 1036 28.39 -49.65 -34.55
CA ASP A 1036 29.59 -49.90 -35.34
C ASP A 1036 30.13 -51.31 -35.09
N ALA A 1037 30.07 -51.75 -33.83
CA ALA A 1037 30.36 -53.09 -33.39
C ALA A 1037 29.58 -53.42 -32.11
N GLY A 1038 29.29 -54.68 -31.86
CA GLY A 1038 28.69 -55.07 -30.57
C GLY A 1038 28.70 -56.56 -30.30
N LEU A 1039 28.67 -56.93 -29.03
CA LEU A 1039 28.47 -58.28 -28.54
C LEU A 1039 27.51 -58.23 -27.36
N ILE A 1040 26.32 -58.81 -27.53
CA ILE A 1040 25.40 -59.05 -26.41
C ILE A 1040 25.52 -60.51 -25.99
N THR A 1041 25.69 -60.76 -24.70
CA THR A 1041 25.72 -62.11 -24.14
C THR A 1041 24.80 -62.26 -22.94
N GLN A 1042 24.03 -63.35 -22.93
CA GLN A 1042 23.28 -63.75 -21.75
C GLN A 1042 23.98 -64.98 -21.15
N PRO A 1043 24.42 -64.92 -19.88
CA PRO A 1043 24.94 -66.11 -19.21
C PRO A 1043 23.88 -67.22 -19.17
N PRO A 1044 24.26 -68.50 -19.21
CA PRO A 1044 23.30 -69.61 -19.16
C PRO A 1044 22.45 -69.52 -17.89
N ILE A 1045 21.13 -69.63 -18.05
CA ILE A 1045 20.16 -69.63 -16.94
C ILE A 1045 20.35 -70.93 -16.16
N THR A 1046 21.22 -70.90 -15.16
CA THR A 1046 21.37 -71.92 -14.13
C THR A 1046 21.43 -71.26 -12.76
N ARG A 1047 20.36 -70.54 -12.39
CA ARG A 1047 20.05 -70.26 -10.99
C ARG A 1047 18.59 -70.60 -10.72
N PRO A 1048 18.27 -71.28 -9.60
CA PRO A 1048 16.90 -71.33 -9.13
C PRO A 1048 16.48 -69.91 -8.74
N GLU A 1049 15.41 -69.41 -9.33
CA GLU A 1049 14.73 -68.23 -8.82
C GLU A 1049 13.90 -68.64 -7.59
N LEU A 1050 13.84 -67.74 -6.61
CA LEU A 1050 12.93 -67.88 -5.47
C LEU A 1050 11.50 -68.02 -6.02
N ALA A 1051 10.74 -68.95 -5.48
CA ALA A 1051 9.35 -69.13 -5.88
C ALA A 1051 8.56 -67.85 -5.57
N SER A 1052 7.55 -67.57 -6.41
CA SER A 1052 6.73 -66.35 -6.36
C SER A 1052 5.89 -66.18 -5.08
N ASP A 1053 6.09 -67.06 -4.10
CA ASP A 1053 5.43 -67.14 -2.79
C ASP A 1053 6.31 -66.61 -1.65
N ILE A 1054 7.51 -66.09 -1.94
CA ILE A 1054 8.40 -65.49 -0.94
C ILE A 1054 8.21 -63.97 -0.96
N VAL A 1055 7.36 -63.50 -0.05
CA VAL A 1055 7.18 -62.08 0.28
C VAL A 1055 8.26 -61.68 1.29
N PHE A 1056 9.10 -60.71 0.95
CA PHE A 1056 9.95 -60.05 1.94
C PHE A 1056 9.05 -59.22 2.84
N LYS A 1057 9.07 -59.53 4.13
CA LYS A 1057 8.38 -58.74 5.15
C LYS A 1057 9.32 -57.61 5.59
N ASP A 1058 9.55 -56.66 4.69
CA ASP A 1058 9.98 -55.32 5.08
C ASP A 1058 8.73 -54.50 5.40
N ASP A 1059 8.85 -53.65 6.41
CA ASP A 1059 7.78 -53.03 7.18
C ASP A 1059 6.62 -52.49 6.35
N GLU A 1060 5.46 -53.17 6.46
CA GLU A 1060 4.14 -52.60 6.20
C GLU A 1060 3.81 -51.55 7.27
N ALA A 1061 4.47 -50.39 7.20
CA ALA A 1061 4.12 -49.21 8.00
C ALA A 1061 4.34 -47.87 7.30
N GLU A 1062 4.82 -47.82 6.04
CA GLU A 1062 5.00 -46.54 5.31
C GLU A 1062 4.35 -46.48 3.92
N SER A 1063 3.44 -47.41 3.59
CA SER A 1063 2.68 -47.31 2.31
C SER A 1063 1.37 -46.51 2.41
N GLN A 1064 1.16 -45.76 3.48
CA GLN A 1064 0.00 -44.86 3.64
C GLN A 1064 0.41 -43.49 4.18
N SER A 1065 1.45 -42.87 3.63
CA SER A 1065 1.75 -41.44 3.82
C SER A 1065 2.62 -40.86 2.69
N ALA A 1066 2.54 -41.39 1.47
CA ALA A 1066 2.89 -40.59 0.29
C ALA A 1066 1.69 -39.70 -0.02
N SER A 1067 1.57 -38.62 0.75
CA SER A 1067 0.63 -37.54 0.49
C SER A 1067 0.82 -37.04 -0.94
N GLU A 1068 -0.30 -36.70 -1.57
CA GLU A 1068 -0.47 -36.04 -2.86
C GLU A 1068 0.53 -34.88 -3.05
N ALA A 1069 1.74 -35.20 -3.49
CA ALA A 1069 2.54 -34.34 -4.33
C ALA A 1069 2.11 -34.68 -5.75
N ASP A 1070 1.72 -33.65 -6.50
CA ASP A 1070 1.27 -33.69 -7.89
C ASP A 1070 2.42 -34.22 -8.77
N GLU A 1071 2.67 -35.54 -8.75
CA GLU A 1071 3.64 -36.19 -9.63
C GLU A 1071 3.07 -36.19 -11.04
N GLN A 1072 3.26 -35.06 -11.72
CA GLN A 1072 3.15 -35.02 -13.17
C GLN A 1072 4.22 -35.97 -13.72
N SER A 1073 3.82 -37.21 -14.02
CA SER A 1073 4.68 -38.18 -14.68
C SER A 1073 5.07 -37.66 -16.06
N THR A 1074 6.37 -37.49 -16.33
CA THR A 1074 6.86 -37.07 -17.65
C THR A 1074 6.49 -38.10 -18.71
N ILE A 1075 5.78 -37.66 -19.75
CA ILE A 1075 5.43 -38.52 -20.89
C ILE A 1075 6.61 -38.49 -21.85
N VAL A 1076 7.22 -39.65 -22.11
CA VAL A 1076 8.30 -39.76 -23.09
C VAL A 1076 7.71 -40.27 -24.40
N ASN A 1077 7.99 -39.62 -25.52
CA ASN A 1077 7.75 -40.11 -26.87
C ASN A 1077 9.10 -40.44 -27.50
N LEU A 1078 9.33 -41.71 -27.79
CA LEU A 1078 10.58 -42.22 -28.35
C LEU A 1078 10.37 -42.54 -29.83
N HIS A 1079 11.28 -42.07 -30.68
CA HIS A 1079 11.39 -42.45 -32.08
C HIS A 1079 12.87 -42.61 -32.44
N ALA A 1080 13.38 -43.83 -32.42
CA ALA A 1080 14.81 -44.06 -32.67
C ALA A 1080 15.05 -45.17 -33.70
N ASP A 1081 15.75 -44.84 -34.78
CA ASP A 1081 16.22 -45.80 -35.77
C ASP A 1081 17.56 -46.40 -35.33
N LEU A 1082 17.54 -47.67 -34.93
CA LEU A 1082 18.71 -48.44 -34.51
C LEU A 1082 19.17 -49.38 -35.63
N ASN A 1083 20.31 -49.06 -36.25
CA ASN A 1083 20.97 -49.90 -37.24
C ASN A 1083 22.04 -50.79 -36.57
N LEU A 1084 21.89 -52.11 -36.66
CA LEU A 1084 22.81 -53.07 -36.03
C LEU A 1084 24.15 -53.21 -36.79
N GLY A 1085 24.35 -52.48 -37.89
CA GLY A 1085 25.62 -52.42 -38.60
C GLY A 1085 26.12 -53.77 -39.14
N LYS A 1086 27.42 -53.84 -39.44
CA LYS A 1086 28.04 -55.03 -40.07
C LYS A 1086 28.75 -55.95 -39.08
N GLN A 1087 28.92 -55.56 -37.82
CA GLN A 1087 29.78 -56.24 -36.84
C GLN A 1087 29.12 -56.38 -35.47
N PHE A 1088 27.82 -56.69 -35.44
CA PHE A 1088 27.07 -56.93 -34.21
C PHE A 1088 26.80 -58.42 -34.00
N PHE A 1089 27.12 -58.93 -32.82
CA PHE A 1089 27.11 -60.36 -32.49
C PHE A 1089 26.24 -60.63 -31.26
N LEU A 1090 25.61 -61.80 -31.24
CA LEU A 1090 24.73 -62.22 -30.15
C LEU A 1090 25.14 -63.63 -29.68
N ARG A 1091 25.22 -63.81 -28.35
CA ARG A 1091 25.31 -65.11 -27.69
C ARG A 1091 24.29 -65.24 -26.57
N VAL A 1092 23.12 -65.82 -26.87
CA VAL A 1092 21.99 -65.90 -25.94
C VAL A 1092 21.29 -67.25 -26.07
N ALA A 1093 21.02 -67.92 -24.95
CA ALA A 1093 20.20 -69.15 -24.89
C ALA A 1093 20.60 -70.24 -25.92
N GLY A 1094 21.90 -70.41 -26.17
CA GLY A 1094 22.44 -71.37 -27.15
C GLY A 1094 22.59 -70.82 -28.57
N LEU A 1095 21.96 -69.69 -28.91
CA LEU A 1095 22.16 -69.00 -30.18
C LEU A 1095 23.47 -68.20 -30.15
N GLU A 1096 24.32 -68.38 -31.16
CA GLU A 1096 25.65 -67.76 -31.27
C GLU A 1096 25.89 -67.34 -32.73
N GLY A 1097 25.95 -66.05 -33.04
CA GLY A 1097 26.20 -65.57 -34.41
C GLY A 1097 26.10 -64.07 -34.61
N ARG A 1098 26.16 -63.63 -35.88
CA ARG A 1098 26.09 -62.21 -36.25
C ARG A 1098 24.65 -61.80 -36.53
N LEU A 1099 24.28 -60.59 -36.11
CA LEU A 1099 23.02 -59.93 -36.44
C LEU A 1099 23.27 -58.82 -37.47
N ASP A 1100 22.25 -58.54 -38.26
CA ASP A 1100 22.22 -57.51 -39.30
C ASP A 1100 20.79 -57.01 -39.42
N GLY A 1101 20.56 -55.73 -39.69
CA GLY A 1101 19.22 -55.16 -39.81
C GLY A 1101 19.05 -53.81 -39.13
N SER A 1102 17.83 -53.28 -39.24
CA SER A 1102 17.42 -52.01 -38.65
C SER A 1102 16.15 -52.21 -37.83
N LEU A 1103 16.07 -51.51 -36.71
CA LEU A 1103 14.95 -51.53 -35.77
C LEU A 1103 14.52 -50.09 -35.50
N LEU A 1104 13.25 -49.78 -35.78
CA LEU A 1104 12.62 -48.56 -35.28
C LEU A 1104 12.10 -48.85 -33.87
N ILE A 1105 12.61 -48.11 -32.88
CA ILE A 1105 12.18 -48.19 -31.49
C ILE A 1105 11.23 -47.02 -31.24
N GLN A 1106 10.01 -47.33 -30.79
CA GLN A 1106 9.01 -46.32 -30.46
C GLN A 1106 8.14 -46.77 -29.30
N ASN A 1107 7.49 -45.85 -28.59
CA ASN A 1107 6.53 -46.18 -27.54
C ASN A 1107 5.12 -45.63 -27.82
N ASP A 1108 4.13 -46.21 -27.15
CA ASP A 1108 2.73 -45.76 -27.23
C ASP A 1108 2.38 -44.71 -26.15
N GLU A 1109 1.16 -44.17 -26.21
CA GLU A 1109 0.67 -43.15 -25.28
C GLU A 1109 0.64 -43.60 -23.80
N LYS A 1110 0.86 -44.89 -23.50
CA LYS A 1110 0.96 -45.45 -22.14
C LYS A 1110 2.40 -45.73 -21.73
N GLY A 1111 3.37 -45.36 -22.56
CA GLY A 1111 4.80 -45.58 -22.32
C GLY A 1111 5.29 -46.99 -22.65
N ALA A 1112 4.47 -47.85 -23.27
CA ALA A 1112 4.91 -49.21 -23.62
C ALA A 1112 5.84 -49.18 -24.84
N LEU A 1113 7.07 -49.68 -24.67
CA LEU A 1113 8.07 -49.76 -25.73
C LEU A 1113 7.74 -50.84 -26.76
N SER A 1114 7.90 -50.49 -28.03
CA SER A 1114 7.77 -51.39 -29.18
C SER A 1114 8.98 -51.23 -30.11
N ALA A 1115 9.41 -52.34 -30.70
CA ALA A 1115 10.49 -52.34 -31.68
C ALA A 1115 9.98 -52.97 -32.98
N ILE A 1116 10.05 -52.24 -34.09
CA ILE A 1116 9.53 -52.64 -35.39
C ILE A 1116 10.68 -52.63 -36.38
N GLY A 1117 10.96 -53.75 -37.01
CA GLY A 1117 12.02 -53.83 -38.00
C GLY A 1117 12.31 -55.26 -38.42
N SER A 1118 13.42 -55.45 -39.12
CA SER A 1118 13.86 -56.76 -39.57
C SER A 1118 15.29 -57.00 -39.14
N ILE A 1119 15.50 -58.02 -38.32
CA ILE A 1119 16.82 -58.53 -37.98
C ILE A 1119 17.02 -59.83 -38.77
N ALA A 1120 18.18 -59.99 -39.38
CA ALA A 1120 18.60 -61.21 -40.02
C ALA A 1120 19.83 -61.77 -39.31
N THR A 1121 19.77 -63.06 -39.02
CA THR A 1121 20.91 -63.82 -38.52
C THR A 1121 21.86 -64.17 -39.67
N ARG A 1122 23.16 -63.98 -39.46
CA ARG A 1122 24.20 -64.21 -40.47
C ARG A 1122 25.31 -65.04 -39.86
N SER A 1123 25.61 -66.19 -40.49
CA SER A 1123 26.66 -67.11 -40.00
C SER A 1123 26.44 -67.52 -38.53
N THR A 1124 25.20 -67.91 -38.21
CA THR A 1124 24.75 -68.19 -36.84
C THR A 1124 24.65 -69.69 -36.58
N THR A 1125 24.98 -70.10 -35.37
CA THR A 1125 24.85 -71.48 -34.88
C THR A 1125 23.95 -71.51 -33.65
N TYR A 1126 23.14 -72.54 -33.51
CA TYR A 1126 22.28 -72.75 -32.35
C TYR A 1126 22.66 -74.05 -31.64
N LYS A 1127 22.98 -73.94 -30.35
CA LYS A 1127 23.40 -75.05 -29.50
C LYS A 1127 22.28 -75.42 -28.54
N ALA A 1128 21.65 -76.56 -28.78
CA ALA A 1128 20.62 -77.09 -27.89
C ALA A 1128 20.73 -78.61 -27.81
N TYR A 1129 20.38 -79.19 -26.66
CA TYR A 1129 20.33 -80.64 -26.44
C TYR A 1129 21.62 -81.39 -26.83
N GLY A 1130 22.79 -80.75 -26.67
CA GLY A 1130 24.09 -81.33 -27.03
C GLY A 1130 24.41 -81.32 -28.53
N GLN A 1131 23.61 -80.66 -29.37
CA GLN A 1131 23.85 -80.53 -30.81
C GLN A 1131 24.18 -79.10 -31.21
N ASN A 1132 25.05 -78.95 -32.24
CA ASN A 1132 25.36 -77.67 -32.88
C ASN A 1132 24.64 -77.60 -34.24
N LEU A 1133 23.62 -76.76 -34.35
CA LEU A 1133 22.85 -76.56 -35.57
C LEU A 1133 23.32 -75.29 -36.29
N THR A 1134 23.46 -75.31 -37.61
CA THR A 1134 23.74 -74.12 -38.42
C THR A 1134 22.41 -73.48 -38.84
N VAL A 1135 22.26 -72.17 -38.64
CA VAL A 1135 21.06 -71.44 -39.06
C VAL A 1135 21.22 -71.05 -40.53
N GLU A 1136 20.48 -71.68 -41.44
CA GLU A 1136 20.49 -71.34 -42.88
C GLU A 1136 19.71 -70.06 -43.18
N ARG A 1137 18.60 -69.84 -42.46
CA ARG A 1137 17.76 -68.64 -42.55
C ARG A 1137 17.10 -68.40 -41.20
N GLY A 1138 17.24 -67.18 -40.68
CA GLY A 1138 16.65 -66.73 -39.43
C GLY A 1138 16.63 -65.22 -39.39
#